data_AF-A0AA41ZCS4-F1
#
_entry.id   AF-A0AA41ZCS4-F1
#
_cell.length_a   1.000
_cell.length_b   1.000
_cell.length_c   1.000
_cell.angle_alpha   90.00
_cell.angle_beta   90.00
_cell.angle_gamma   90.00
#
_symmetry.space_group_name_H-M   'P 1'
#
loop_
_entity.id
_entity.type
_entity.pdbx_description
1 polymer ?
#
loop_
_entity_poly.entity_id
_entity_poly.type
_entity_poly.pdbx_seq_one_letter_code
_entity_poly.pdbx_strand_id
1 'polypeptide(L)'
;MTRKPMFAMMLLATTAWPSLAIAEAPADAAPAVADAPAAADDIVVIGRGETRQVQEISTRDFDLVVPATSPLKAIAKLPGVNFQSADAFGNYEWSERVSIRGFNQNQLGFTLDGIPLGDGSYGNTNGLHISRAISSENIAQVRVAQGSGAIGTQATNNLGGTIEFISSDPKREAGLTLNGTYGSDNTWRAFVRLDTGTLGDNGPSAYVSYGHFTTDKWKGWGVQRQNQVNAKAVAPLGDSGLRLVATFDFSDRRENDYQDMSLDMIHRLGYRWDNISNNYPLAILVSDVGANTGYTGVTPTNPAAGTTYPAPFANPDDAYYDAAGLRQDYLASVGIETAKDAKIHGELRGYYHDNHGRGIWFTPYVASPSGVPMSVRTTEYDIRRKGVFGSVGTSLGGFGDLTVGAWYERNDFRQARRFYGLDSRTVPTRDSLDFPLLPFFTQWDYRYQTDTFQYYVSDRIALGNLTVDLGWKGYDVRVTATPLTAGSLASGKIKTTDWFQPRAGLTYRLGANAELFGGFSQVTRAFTGSATSGPFATTQAGFNALGNLKPEQSDTYEAGTRFRSGIFTGSIAAYYVDFRNRLLAYSVGSGIQGNPPILQNVGGVRSYGVEATGQIKLPNGFGAFASYAYNDSRYRDNVFVVDPLTQQKVLLGGVPIKDKTVVDAPRNIASGEVTYDSDLFFGRIGANYMSKRYFTYSNDQSVPGRVLFDASIGVRFAVAGDRKVELQLSGTNLLDKQYIATIGSNGFTQKGDNQTLLVGAPRQVFVSLKTGF
;
A
#
# COMPACT_ATOMS: atom_id res chain seq x y z
N MET A 1 -4.97 -38.26 28.50
CA MET A 1 -5.78 -39.13 27.62
C MET A 1 -6.52 -38.25 26.61
N THR A 2 -6.44 -38.64 25.36
CA THR A 2 -6.60 -37.88 24.11
C THR A 2 -8.03 -37.46 23.78
N ARG A 3 -8.22 -36.21 23.35
CA ARG A 3 -9.41 -35.73 22.61
C ARG A 3 -8.97 -35.14 21.26
N LYS A 4 -9.49 -35.72 20.18
CA LYS A 4 -9.44 -35.19 18.80
C LYS A 4 -10.65 -34.29 18.54
N PRO A 5 -10.57 -33.25 17.69
CA PRO A 5 -11.76 -32.60 17.15
C PRO A 5 -12.06 -33.07 15.71
N MET A 6 -13.37 -33.13 15.43
CA MET A 6 -14.02 -33.60 14.20
C MET A 6 -13.93 -32.57 13.07
N PHE A 7 -13.67 -33.06 11.86
CA PHE A 7 -13.90 -32.37 10.59
C PHE A 7 -15.39 -32.44 10.23
N ALA A 8 -16.01 -31.31 9.91
CA ALA A 8 -17.39 -31.23 9.40
C ALA A 8 -17.37 -31.10 7.87
N MET A 9 -18.01 -32.06 7.22
CA MET A 9 -18.24 -32.17 5.78
C MET A 9 -19.52 -31.38 5.45
N MET A 10 -19.46 -30.41 4.53
CA MET A 10 -20.65 -29.71 4.01
C MET A 10 -21.05 -30.31 2.65
N LEU A 11 -22.31 -30.75 2.58
CA LEU A 11 -22.95 -31.42 1.45
C LEU A 11 -23.10 -30.50 0.22
N LEU A 12 -22.87 -31.09 -0.96
CA LEU A 12 -23.33 -30.59 -2.26
C LEU A 12 -24.86 -30.65 -2.35
N ALA A 13 -25.49 -29.52 -2.70
CA ALA A 13 -26.86 -29.48 -3.20
C ALA A 13 -26.81 -29.14 -4.70
N THR A 14 -27.21 -30.11 -5.52
CA THR A 14 -27.41 -29.97 -6.97
C THR A 14 -28.75 -29.29 -7.23
N THR A 15 -28.75 -28.15 -7.92
CA THR A 15 -29.96 -27.56 -8.51
C THR A 15 -29.81 -27.52 -10.02
N ALA A 16 -30.69 -28.26 -10.70
CA ALA A 16 -30.77 -28.36 -12.14
C ALA A 16 -31.10 -26.99 -12.78
N TRP A 17 -30.36 -26.63 -13.84
CA TRP A 17 -30.70 -25.53 -14.74
C TRP A 17 -31.58 -26.05 -15.89
N PRO A 18 -32.70 -25.39 -16.25
CA PRO A 18 -33.38 -25.68 -17.50
C PRO A 18 -32.59 -25.11 -18.68
N SER A 19 -32.42 -25.94 -19.71
CA SER A 19 -31.86 -25.59 -21.01
C SER A 19 -32.75 -24.59 -21.74
N LEU A 20 -32.25 -23.37 -21.98
CA LEU A 20 -32.81 -22.44 -22.95
C LEU A 20 -32.19 -22.73 -24.32
N ALA A 21 -33.01 -23.22 -25.25
CA ALA A 21 -32.65 -23.33 -26.65
C ALA A 21 -32.61 -21.93 -27.29
N ILE A 22 -31.46 -21.54 -27.84
CA ILE A 22 -31.30 -20.30 -28.63
C ILE A 22 -31.40 -20.69 -30.10
N ALA A 23 -32.36 -20.10 -30.81
CA ALA A 23 -32.48 -20.18 -32.26
C ALA A 23 -31.39 -19.32 -32.93
N GLU A 24 -30.71 -19.87 -33.94
CA GLU A 24 -29.78 -19.14 -34.80
C GLU A 24 -30.52 -18.07 -35.64
N ALA A 25 -30.03 -16.83 -35.57
CA ALA A 25 -30.29 -15.79 -36.56
C ALA A 25 -28.96 -15.34 -37.18
N PRO A 26 -28.93 -14.91 -38.46
CA PRO A 26 -27.71 -14.79 -39.23
C PRO A 26 -26.81 -13.65 -38.75
N ALA A 27 -25.50 -13.92 -38.84
CA ALA A 27 -24.41 -13.08 -38.38
C ALA A 27 -24.28 -11.78 -39.19
N ASP A 28 -24.36 -10.64 -38.50
CA ASP A 28 -23.69 -9.41 -38.91
C ASP A 28 -22.48 -9.20 -37.99
N ALA A 29 -21.31 -9.09 -38.59
CA ALA A 29 -20.03 -9.04 -37.90
C ALA A 29 -19.89 -7.73 -37.10
N ALA A 30 -20.09 -7.81 -35.78
CA ALA A 30 -19.66 -6.77 -34.87
C ALA A 30 -18.12 -6.73 -34.84
N PRO A 31 -17.47 -5.56 -35.03
CA PRO A 31 -16.03 -5.48 -34.97
C PRO A 31 -15.58 -5.69 -33.53
N ALA A 32 -14.82 -6.77 -33.30
CA ALA A 32 -14.06 -6.96 -32.07
C ALA A 32 -13.16 -5.73 -31.87
N VAL A 33 -13.40 -4.97 -30.81
CA VAL A 33 -12.44 -3.96 -30.36
C VAL A 33 -11.31 -4.75 -29.70
N ALA A 34 -10.36 -5.18 -30.52
CA ALA A 34 -9.08 -5.65 -30.03
C ALA A 34 -8.48 -4.53 -29.16
N ASP A 35 -8.14 -4.85 -27.92
CA ASP A 35 -7.07 -4.14 -27.22
C ASP A 35 -5.90 -4.07 -28.20
N ALA A 36 -5.61 -2.87 -28.71
CA ALA A 36 -4.43 -2.69 -29.52
C ALA A 36 -3.26 -3.14 -28.63
N PRO A 37 -2.44 -4.14 -29.05
CA PRO A 37 -1.37 -4.63 -28.21
C PRO A 37 -0.53 -3.42 -27.81
N ALA A 38 -0.42 -3.19 -26.50
CA ALA A 38 0.56 -2.27 -25.96
C ALA A 38 1.88 -2.60 -26.64
N ALA A 39 2.55 -1.62 -27.23
CA ALA A 39 3.88 -1.87 -27.76
C ALA A 39 4.71 -2.33 -26.55
N ALA A 40 5.16 -3.58 -26.56
CA ALA A 40 5.84 -4.24 -25.44
C ALA A 40 7.09 -3.50 -24.91
N ASP A 41 7.47 -2.40 -25.56
CA ASP A 41 8.63 -1.58 -25.28
C ASP A 41 8.31 -0.21 -24.63
N ASP A 42 7.05 0.13 -24.32
CA ASP A 42 6.68 1.45 -23.74
C ASP A 42 7.22 1.61 -22.29
N ILE A 43 7.73 2.81 -21.92
CA ILE A 43 8.23 3.11 -20.56
C ILE A 43 7.07 3.22 -19.55
N VAL A 44 5.95 3.77 -20.02
CA VAL A 44 4.65 3.73 -19.36
C VAL A 44 3.61 3.49 -20.45
N VAL A 45 2.76 2.48 -20.26
CA VAL A 45 1.64 2.24 -21.16
C VAL A 45 0.50 3.16 -20.73
N ILE A 46 0.08 4.03 -21.66
CA ILE A 46 -1.08 4.91 -21.45
C ILE A 46 -2.32 4.16 -21.95
N GLY A 47 -3.30 3.92 -21.07
CA GLY A 47 -4.49 3.11 -21.35
C GLY A 47 -5.39 3.69 -22.45
N ARG A 48 -5.11 3.35 -23.71
CA ARG A 48 -5.92 3.74 -24.88
C ARG A 48 -7.26 3.02 -24.85
N GLY A 49 -8.34 3.72 -25.14
CA GLY A 49 -9.69 3.15 -25.06
C GLY A 49 -10.27 3.16 -23.64
N GLU A 50 -9.52 3.57 -22.62
CA GLU A 50 -10.05 3.76 -21.27
C GLU A 50 -10.81 5.09 -21.18
N THR A 51 -11.93 5.08 -20.46
CA THR A 51 -12.73 6.29 -20.20
C THR A 51 -12.18 7.14 -19.04
N ARG A 52 -11.03 6.75 -18.50
CA ARG A 52 -10.35 7.34 -17.33
C ARG A 52 -8.83 7.30 -17.44
N GLN A 53 -8.12 8.05 -16.61
CA GLN A 53 -6.66 7.97 -16.63
C GLN A 53 -6.13 6.64 -16.06
N VAL A 54 -5.55 5.82 -16.94
CA VAL A 54 -4.90 4.55 -16.60
C VAL A 54 -3.46 4.59 -17.11
N GLN A 55 -2.54 4.20 -16.23
CA GLN A 55 -1.13 4.06 -16.53
C GLN A 55 -0.62 2.72 -16.04
N GLU A 56 0.20 2.08 -16.85
CA GLU A 56 0.76 0.78 -16.52
C GLU A 56 2.27 0.79 -16.63
N ILE A 57 2.89 0.07 -15.70
CA ILE A 57 4.33 -0.17 -15.64
C ILE A 57 4.55 -1.66 -15.83
N SER A 58 5.51 -2.02 -16.68
CA SER A 58 5.77 -3.40 -17.11
C SER A 58 7.01 -3.98 -16.43
N THR A 59 7.25 -5.29 -16.60
CA THR A 59 8.47 -5.97 -16.14
C THR A 59 9.77 -5.25 -16.54
N ARG A 60 9.81 -4.66 -17.74
CA ARG A 60 11.01 -3.98 -18.24
C ARG A 60 11.42 -2.80 -17.36
N ASP A 61 10.46 -2.08 -16.81
CA ASP A 61 10.74 -0.99 -15.87
C ASP A 61 11.31 -1.51 -14.54
N PHE A 62 10.84 -2.69 -14.11
CA PHE A 62 11.36 -3.41 -12.95
C PHE A 62 12.79 -3.94 -13.18
N ASP A 63 13.16 -4.24 -14.43
CA ASP A 63 14.52 -4.70 -14.74
C ASP A 63 15.56 -3.57 -14.68
N LEU A 64 15.13 -2.32 -14.91
CA LEU A 64 16.01 -1.15 -14.89
C LEU A 64 16.19 -0.55 -13.47
N VAL A 65 15.31 -0.86 -12.51
CA VAL A 65 15.49 -0.52 -11.08
C VAL A 65 16.46 -1.46 -10.37
N VAL A 66 16.89 -1.07 -9.17
CA VAL A 66 17.59 -1.98 -8.26
C VAL A 66 16.68 -3.17 -7.96
N PRO A 67 17.15 -4.42 -8.06
CA PRO A 67 16.40 -5.58 -7.58
C PRO A 67 15.88 -5.42 -6.14
N ALA A 68 14.76 -6.07 -5.84
CA ALA A 68 14.01 -5.88 -4.59
C ALA A 68 13.38 -4.50 -4.37
N THR A 69 13.43 -3.58 -5.35
CA THR A 69 12.68 -2.32 -5.26
C THR A 69 11.18 -2.61 -5.14
N SER A 70 10.52 -1.99 -4.15
CA SER A 70 9.09 -2.10 -3.96
C SER A 70 8.31 -1.73 -5.23
N PRO A 71 7.26 -2.49 -5.57
CA PRO A 71 6.37 -2.17 -6.68
C PRO A 71 5.74 -0.77 -6.58
N LEU A 72 5.51 -0.29 -5.36
CA LEU A 72 4.99 1.05 -5.11
C LEU A 72 6.03 2.14 -5.37
N LYS A 73 7.32 1.84 -5.17
CA LYS A 73 8.40 2.76 -5.52
C LYS A 73 8.54 2.90 -7.04
N ALA A 74 8.37 1.81 -7.79
CA ALA A 74 8.47 1.85 -9.25
C ALA A 74 7.42 2.78 -9.89
N ILE A 75 6.22 2.87 -9.31
CA ILE A 75 5.14 3.75 -9.80
C ILE A 75 5.31 5.22 -9.41
N ALA A 76 6.33 5.58 -8.63
CA ALA A 76 6.61 6.96 -8.24
C ALA A 76 6.93 7.90 -9.42
N LYS A 77 7.26 7.34 -10.60
CA LYS A 77 7.47 8.11 -11.82
C LYS A 77 6.15 8.58 -12.47
N LEU A 78 5.02 7.96 -12.14
CA LEU A 78 3.71 8.31 -12.72
C LEU A 78 3.23 9.69 -12.18
N PRO A 79 2.55 10.51 -13.00
CA PRO A 79 2.01 11.79 -12.56
C PRO A 79 1.00 11.58 -11.43
N GLY A 80 1.08 12.44 -10.43
CA GLY A 80 0.14 12.46 -9.30
C GLY A 80 0.42 11.43 -8.22
N VAL A 81 1.38 10.51 -8.45
CA VAL A 81 1.81 9.51 -7.47
C VAL A 81 2.88 10.09 -6.56
N ASN A 82 2.56 10.26 -5.28
CA ASN A 82 3.50 10.61 -4.22
C ASN A 82 3.83 9.33 -3.42
N PHE A 83 5.00 8.77 -3.70
CA PHE A 83 5.57 7.65 -2.95
C PHE A 83 6.67 8.15 -2.00
N GLN A 84 6.70 7.60 -0.80
CA GLN A 84 7.67 7.95 0.25
C GLN A 84 8.20 6.69 0.91
N SER A 85 9.52 6.67 1.12
CA SER A 85 10.17 5.73 2.04
C SER A 85 11.51 6.27 2.52
N ALA A 86 11.87 5.92 3.76
CA ALA A 86 13.14 6.26 4.38
C ALA A 86 14.29 5.34 3.93
N ASP A 87 14.02 4.23 3.24
CA ASP A 87 15.02 3.33 2.67
C ASP A 87 15.09 3.42 1.13
N ALA A 88 16.19 2.96 0.52
CA ALA A 88 16.33 3.04 -0.95
C ALA A 88 15.49 2.02 -1.72
N PHE A 89 15.04 0.93 -1.11
CA PHE A 89 14.23 -0.05 -1.81
C PHE A 89 12.74 0.31 -1.77
N GLY A 90 12.33 1.17 -0.85
CA GLY A 90 10.92 1.37 -0.56
C GLY A 90 10.32 0.15 0.13
N ASN A 91 11.16 -0.67 0.79
CA ASN A 91 10.70 -1.89 1.42
C ASN A 91 10.30 -1.64 2.86
N TYR A 92 10.86 -0.65 3.58
CA TYR A 92 10.58 -0.41 5.00
C TYR A 92 9.13 0.03 5.27
N GLU A 93 8.29 -0.90 5.76
CA GLU A 93 6.81 -0.77 5.74
C GLU A 93 6.31 0.35 6.66
N TRP A 94 6.97 0.60 7.80
CA TRP A 94 6.59 1.71 8.69
C TRP A 94 6.72 3.08 8.03
N SER A 95 7.70 3.25 7.14
CA SER A 95 7.95 4.49 6.41
C SER A 95 7.17 4.59 5.10
N GLU A 96 6.68 3.47 4.57
CA GLU A 96 6.10 3.44 3.24
C GLU A 96 4.77 4.20 3.19
N ARG A 97 4.68 5.23 2.35
CA ARG A 97 3.43 5.97 2.09
C ARG A 97 3.22 6.11 0.60
N VAL A 98 1.99 5.94 0.16
CA VAL A 98 1.55 6.26 -1.19
C VAL A 98 0.32 7.13 -1.15
N SER A 99 0.30 8.17 -1.98
CA SER A 99 -0.90 8.96 -2.24
C SER A 99 -1.02 9.30 -3.72
N ILE A 100 -2.27 9.39 -4.20
CA ILE A 100 -2.60 9.73 -5.58
C ILE A 100 -3.62 10.86 -5.55
N ARG A 101 -3.39 11.96 -6.27
CA ARG A 101 -4.31 13.13 -6.30
C ARG A 101 -4.74 13.65 -4.91
N GLY A 102 -3.89 13.46 -3.89
CA GLY A 102 -4.17 13.82 -2.50
C GLY A 102 -4.99 12.80 -1.68
N PHE A 103 -5.42 11.69 -2.30
CA PHE A 103 -5.95 10.53 -1.57
C PHE A 103 -4.79 9.73 -1.00
N ASN A 104 -4.80 9.49 0.32
CA ASN A 104 -3.78 8.67 0.97
C ASN A 104 -4.02 7.17 0.74
N GLN A 105 -3.06 6.32 1.08
CA GLN A 105 -3.13 4.86 0.81
C GLN A 105 -4.44 4.23 1.32
N ASN A 106 -4.93 4.64 2.48
CA ASN A 106 -6.16 4.06 3.03
C ASN A 106 -7.46 4.47 2.31
N GLN A 107 -7.33 5.33 1.30
CA GLN A 107 -8.37 5.77 0.38
C GLN A 107 -8.16 5.27 -1.06
N LEU A 108 -7.20 4.38 -1.27
CA LEU A 108 -6.91 3.71 -2.54
C LEU A 108 -7.22 2.22 -2.42
N GLY A 109 -7.67 1.60 -3.52
CA GLY A 109 -7.84 0.15 -3.57
C GLY A 109 -6.56 -0.55 -4.05
N PHE A 110 -6.18 -1.65 -3.40
CA PHE A 110 -5.03 -2.47 -3.80
C PHE A 110 -5.46 -3.91 -4.08
N THR A 111 -4.98 -4.50 -5.17
CA THR A 111 -5.22 -5.92 -5.48
C THR A 111 -3.97 -6.62 -6.00
N LEU A 112 -3.85 -7.92 -5.74
CA LEU A 112 -2.91 -8.83 -6.41
C LEU A 112 -3.71 -9.91 -7.12
N ASP A 113 -3.67 -9.95 -8.45
CA ASP A 113 -4.49 -10.86 -9.25
C ASP A 113 -5.98 -10.80 -8.84
N GLY A 114 -6.51 -9.59 -8.64
CA GLY A 114 -7.88 -9.35 -8.16
C GLY A 114 -8.13 -9.65 -6.68
N ILE A 115 -7.22 -10.33 -5.98
CA ILE A 115 -7.34 -10.54 -4.53
C ILE A 115 -7.18 -9.19 -3.82
N PRO A 116 -8.14 -8.75 -2.99
CA PRO A 116 -8.02 -7.50 -2.26
C PRO A 116 -6.81 -7.54 -1.32
N LEU A 117 -5.98 -6.50 -1.29
CA LEU A 117 -4.85 -6.39 -0.36
C LEU A 117 -5.16 -5.50 0.86
N GLY A 118 -6.40 -5.00 0.95
CA GLY A 118 -6.82 -4.08 1.99
C GLY A 118 -6.36 -2.65 1.69
N ASP A 119 -6.05 -1.88 2.72
CA ASP A 119 -5.81 -0.43 2.61
C ASP A 119 -4.31 -0.03 2.61
N GLY A 120 -3.43 -1.03 2.61
CA GLY A 120 -1.98 -0.86 2.54
C GLY A 120 -1.33 -0.24 3.79
N SER A 121 -2.06 -0.01 4.89
CA SER A 121 -1.49 0.58 6.12
C SER A 121 -0.49 -0.35 6.83
N TYR A 122 0.50 0.17 7.57
CA TYR A 122 1.44 -0.65 8.36
C TYR A 122 0.75 -1.57 9.38
N GLY A 123 -0.26 -1.03 10.08
CA GLY A 123 -1.16 -1.79 10.94
C GLY A 123 -2.36 -2.32 10.17
N ASN A 124 -2.14 -2.94 8.99
CA ASN A 124 -3.20 -3.39 8.09
C ASN A 124 -4.22 -4.24 8.86
N THR A 125 -5.51 -3.95 8.65
CA THR A 125 -6.63 -4.59 9.37
C THR A 125 -7.43 -5.53 8.49
N ASN A 126 -7.24 -5.47 7.17
CA ASN A 126 -8.10 -6.09 6.18
C ASN A 126 -7.32 -6.64 4.96
N GLY A 127 -6.04 -6.96 5.12
CA GLY A 127 -5.19 -7.57 4.09
C GLY A 127 -3.70 -7.51 4.44
N LEU A 128 -2.85 -7.33 3.43
CA LEU A 128 -1.40 -7.26 3.58
C LEU A 128 -0.79 -6.28 2.59
N HIS A 129 0.39 -5.76 2.93
CA HIS A 129 1.14 -4.87 2.07
C HIS A 129 1.70 -5.62 0.83
N ILE A 130 1.78 -4.96 -0.34
CA ILE A 130 2.23 -5.63 -1.58
C ILE A 130 3.64 -6.21 -1.46
N SER A 131 4.55 -5.52 -0.77
CA SER A 131 5.92 -6.00 -0.53
C SER A 131 5.94 -7.28 0.30
N ARG A 132 4.87 -7.65 1.01
CA ARG A 132 4.71 -8.95 1.71
C ARG A 132 3.99 -9.99 0.84
N ALA A 133 3.06 -9.56 -0.01
CA ALA A 133 2.23 -10.45 -0.82
C ALA A 133 3.02 -11.16 -1.93
N ILE A 134 3.91 -10.48 -2.63
CA ILE A 134 4.66 -11.06 -3.74
C ILE A 134 6.04 -10.40 -3.90
N SER A 135 7.04 -11.18 -4.29
CA SER A 135 8.36 -10.63 -4.68
C SER A 135 8.23 -9.76 -5.93
N SER A 136 8.95 -8.63 -5.97
CA SER A 136 8.97 -7.72 -7.12
C SER A 136 9.31 -8.40 -8.45
N GLU A 137 10.19 -9.40 -8.41
CA GLU A 137 10.66 -10.17 -9.57
C GLU A 137 9.57 -11.07 -10.18
N ASN A 138 8.45 -11.28 -9.49
CA ASN A 138 7.30 -12.06 -9.97
C ASN A 138 6.11 -11.19 -10.41
N ILE A 139 6.26 -9.86 -10.42
CA ILE A 139 5.22 -8.95 -10.90
C ILE A 139 5.40 -8.74 -12.40
N ALA A 140 4.38 -9.06 -13.17
CA ALA A 140 4.36 -8.78 -14.60
C ALA A 140 4.01 -7.32 -14.91
N GLN A 141 3.08 -6.76 -14.13
CA GLN A 141 2.53 -5.45 -14.40
C GLN A 141 1.97 -4.81 -13.13
N VAL A 142 2.09 -3.48 -13.07
CA VAL A 142 1.34 -2.65 -12.11
C VAL A 142 0.49 -1.68 -12.90
N ARG A 143 -0.83 -1.72 -12.67
CA ARG A 143 -1.81 -0.83 -13.28
C ARG A 143 -2.32 0.16 -12.25
N VAL A 144 -2.21 1.44 -12.56
CA VAL A 144 -2.71 2.55 -11.73
C VAL A 144 -3.87 3.21 -12.45
N ALA A 145 -5.07 3.05 -11.90
CA ALA A 145 -6.28 3.72 -12.37
C ALA A 145 -6.61 4.87 -11.42
N GLN A 146 -6.49 6.11 -11.91
CA GLN A 146 -6.65 7.32 -11.10
C GLN A 146 -8.09 7.83 -11.14
N GLY A 147 -8.57 8.41 -10.04
CA GLY A 147 -9.94 8.91 -9.93
C GLY A 147 -10.90 7.76 -9.64
N SER A 148 -11.60 7.27 -10.66
CA SER A 148 -12.45 6.09 -10.50
C SER A 148 -11.62 4.83 -10.73
N GLY A 149 -11.31 4.07 -9.69
CA GLY A 149 -10.70 2.75 -9.89
C GLY A 149 -11.57 1.85 -10.77
N ALA A 150 -11.03 0.71 -11.23
CA ALA A 150 -11.82 -0.22 -12.03
C ALA A 150 -13.08 -0.66 -11.23
N ILE A 151 -14.25 -0.68 -11.90
CA ILE A 151 -15.52 -0.99 -11.21
C ILE A 151 -15.49 -2.40 -10.61
N GLY A 152 -14.77 -3.32 -11.28
CA GLY A 152 -14.59 -4.69 -10.83
C GLY A 152 -13.69 -4.84 -9.61
N THR A 153 -12.91 -3.82 -9.23
CA THR A 153 -11.96 -3.96 -8.13
C THR A 153 -12.66 -4.26 -6.80
N GLN A 154 -12.17 -5.29 -6.12
CA GLN A 154 -12.58 -5.73 -4.79
C GLN A 154 -12.00 -4.75 -3.76
N ALA A 155 -12.69 -3.64 -3.50
CA ALA A 155 -12.24 -2.62 -2.57
C ALA A 155 -13.42 -1.76 -2.08
N THR A 156 -13.54 -1.63 -0.76
CA THR A 156 -14.55 -0.77 -0.10
C THR A 156 -13.97 0.53 0.44
N ASN A 157 -12.71 0.84 0.12
CA ASN A 157 -11.99 2.04 0.56
C ASN A 157 -11.48 2.91 -0.61
N ASN A 158 -11.79 2.53 -1.86
CA ASN A 158 -11.27 3.14 -3.09
C ASN A 158 -11.93 4.49 -3.44
N LEU A 159 -11.62 5.56 -2.69
CA LEU A 159 -12.11 6.90 -3.02
C LEU A 159 -11.32 7.54 -4.18
N GLY A 160 -10.01 7.23 -4.29
CA GLY A 160 -9.08 7.96 -5.15
C GLY A 160 -8.51 7.23 -6.37
N GLY A 161 -8.79 5.93 -6.49
CA GLY A 161 -8.22 5.09 -7.53
C GLY A 161 -7.65 3.77 -7.01
N THR A 162 -7.29 2.91 -7.95
CA THR A 162 -6.80 1.56 -7.67
C THR A 162 -5.38 1.36 -8.17
N ILE A 163 -4.61 0.58 -7.42
CA ILE A 163 -3.32 0.04 -7.83
C ILE A 163 -3.46 -1.48 -7.88
N GLU A 164 -3.38 -2.03 -9.07
CA GLU A 164 -3.61 -3.44 -9.36
C GLU A 164 -2.29 -4.08 -9.77
N PHE A 165 -1.86 -5.08 -8.99
CA PHE A 165 -0.65 -5.86 -9.23
C PHE A 165 -1.04 -7.15 -9.92
N ILE A 166 -0.33 -7.47 -11.00
CA ILE A 166 -0.57 -8.67 -11.80
C ILE A 166 0.69 -9.53 -11.73
N SER A 167 0.54 -10.76 -11.25
CA SER A 167 1.64 -11.71 -11.16
C SER A 167 1.99 -12.26 -12.54
N SER A 168 3.28 -12.51 -12.78
CA SER A 168 3.73 -13.19 -13.98
C SER A 168 3.18 -14.60 -14.07
N ASP A 169 2.81 -15.04 -15.27
CA ASP A 169 2.51 -16.46 -15.52
C ASP A 169 3.82 -17.29 -15.54
N PRO A 170 3.74 -18.62 -15.34
CA PRO A 170 4.86 -19.51 -15.56
C PRO A 170 5.42 -19.36 -16.98
N LYS A 171 6.74 -19.49 -17.14
CA LYS A 171 7.38 -19.48 -18.45
C LYS A 171 6.93 -20.71 -19.26
N ARG A 172 6.87 -20.55 -20.59
CA ARG A 172 6.55 -21.65 -21.51
C ARG A 172 7.62 -22.73 -21.55
N GLU A 173 8.87 -22.34 -21.36
CA GLU A 173 10.01 -23.25 -21.29
C GLU A 173 10.42 -23.49 -19.84
N ALA A 174 10.86 -24.71 -19.55
CA ALA A 174 11.41 -25.04 -18.25
C ALA A 174 12.70 -24.23 -18.04
N GLY A 175 12.87 -23.62 -16.86
CA GLY A 175 14.00 -22.73 -16.67
C GLY A 175 14.26 -22.34 -15.23
N LEU A 176 15.43 -21.74 -15.03
CA LEU A 176 15.93 -21.22 -13.77
C LEU A 176 16.22 -19.74 -13.93
N THR A 177 15.68 -18.91 -13.04
CA THR A 177 16.02 -17.48 -12.94
C THR A 177 16.72 -17.21 -11.63
N LEU A 178 17.85 -16.51 -11.67
CA LEU A 178 18.65 -16.12 -10.52
C LEU A 178 18.89 -14.61 -10.53
N ASN A 179 18.78 -13.98 -9.37
CA ASN A 179 19.13 -12.58 -9.17
C ASN A 179 19.81 -12.41 -7.81
N GLY A 180 21.01 -11.83 -7.82
CA GLY A 180 21.78 -11.49 -6.63
C GLY A 180 22.10 -10.00 -6.61
N THR A 181 21.97 -9.33 -5.48
CA THR A 181 22.41 -7.94 -5.30
C THR A 181 23.18 -7.78 -4.00
N TYR A 182 24.26 -7.03 -4.05
CA TYR A 182 25.07 -6.62 -2.90
C TYR A 182 25.39 -5.13 -2.97
N GLY A 183 25.45 -4.42 -1.83
CA GLY A 183 25.80 -3.00 -1.85
C GLY A 183 25.77 -2.31 -0.49
N SER A 184 25.49 -1.01 -0.52
CA SER A 184 25.44 -0.13 0.66
C SER A 184 24.67 -0.75 1.83
N ASP A 185 25.11 -0.40 3.04
CA ASP A 185 24.50 -0.84 4.31
C ASP A 185 24.41 -2.37 4.43
N ASN A 186 25.44 -3.05 3.92
CA ASN A 186 25.54 -4.51 3.91
C ASN A 186 24.28 -5.18 3.33
N THR A 187 23.69 -4.56 2.30
CA THR A 187 22.51 -5.10 1.64
C THR A 187 22.85 -6.39 0.91
N TRP A 188 22.05 -7.43 1.12
CA TRP A 188 22.06 -8.67 0.34
C TRP A 188 20.64 -8.99 -0.13
N ARG A 189 20.47 -9.19 -1.44
CA ARG A 189 19.26 -9.78 -2.05
C ARG A 189 19.67 -11.03 -2.81
N ALA A 190 19.00 -12.14 -2.57
CA ALA A 190 19.08 -13.34 -3.39
C ALA A 190 17.66 -13.74 -3.79
N PHE A 191 17.47 -14.08 -5.07
CA PHE A 191 16.21 -14.55 -5.61
C PHE A 191 16.47 -15.71 -6.56
N VAL A 192 15.67 -16.76 -6.43
CA VAL A 192 15.66 -17.93 -7.30
C VAL A 192 14.23 -18.25 -7.71
N ARG A 193 14.03 -18.58 -8.98
CA ARG A 193 12.76 -19.09 -9.51
C ARG A 193 13.00 -20.28 -10.42
N LEU A 194 12.18 -21.31 -10.25
CA LEU A 194 12.13 -22.50 -11.08
C LEU A 194 10.79 -22.54 -11.80
N ASP A 195 10.81 -22.61 -13.13
CA ASP A 195 9.65 -22.77 -13.99
C ASP A 195 9.63 -24.19 -14.56
N THR A 196 8.46 -24.84 -14.58
CA THR A 196 8.31 -26.20 -15.15
C THR A 196 8.31 -26.21 -16.67
N GLY A 197 8.09 -25.06 -17.31
CA GLY A 197 7.61 -25.00 -18.68
C GLY A 197 6.17 -25.49 -18.82
N THR A 198 5.65 -25.43 -20.04
CA THR A 198 4.38 -26.07 -20.40
C THR A 198 4.60 -27.58 -20.51
N LEU A 199 3.87 -28.36 -19.70
CA LEU A 199 3.97 -29.81 -19.69
C LEU A 199 3.14 -30.43 -20.82
N GLY A 200 3.79 -30.98 -21.84
CA GLY A 200 3.11 -31.52 -23.03
C GLY A 200 2.52 -30.44 -23.94
N ASP A 201 1.69 -30.85 -24.90
CA ASP A 201 1.06 -29.91 -25.84
C ASP A 201 -0.08 -29.15 -25.14
N ASN A 202 0.15 -27.87 -24.84
CA ASN A 202 -0.79 -27.00 -24.13
C ASN A 202 -1.24 -27.55 -22.77
N GLY A 203 -0.37 -28.21 -22.00
CA GLY A 203 -0.73 -28.69 -20.66
C GLY A 203 -0.48 -27.69 -19.53
N PRO A 204 -0.51 -28.14 -18.26
CA PRO A 204 -0.27 -27.29 -17.11
C PRO A 204 1.17 -26.77 -17.08
N SER A 205 1.35 -25.62 -16.43
CA SER A 205 2.65 -25.01 -16.14
C SER A 205 2.64 -24.42 -14.73
N ALA A 206 3.80 -24.38 -14.09
CA ALA A 206 3.93 -23.82 -12.76
C ALA A 206 5.32 -23.19 -12.54
N TYR A 207 5.40 -22.32 -11.54
CA TYR A 207 6.67 -21.90 -10.97
C TYR A 207 6.64 -21.93 -9.45
N VAL A 208 7.83 -22.05 -8.87
CA VAL A 208 8.10 -21.74 -7.46
C VAL A 208 9.32 -20.82 -7.39
N SER A 209 9.29 -19.89 -6.46
CA SER A 209 10.38 -18.94 -6.24
C SER A 209 10.63 -18.72 -4.76
N TYR A 210 11.88 -18.39 -4.43
CA TYR A 210 12.30 -18.00 -3.10
C TYR A 210 13.15 -16.73 -3.18
N GLY A 211 12.86 -15.77 -2.32
CA GLY A 211 13.60 -14.53 -2.18
C GLY A 211 14.05 -14.32 -0.74
N HIS A 212 15.33 -13.97 -0.57
CA HIS A 212 15.91 -13.53 0.69
C HIS A 212 16.43 -12.09 0.53
N PHE A 213 16.07 -11.20 1.45
CA PHE A 213 16.56 -9.83 1.50
C PHE A 213 17.03 -9.51 2.92
N THR A 214 18.20 -8.91 3.05
CA THR A 214 18.67 -8.32 4.31
C THR A 214 19.42 -7.03 4.04
N THR A 215 19.31 -6.03 4.92
CA THR A 215 20.13 -4.82 4.92
C THR A 215 20.25 -4.30 6.35
N ASP A 216 21.40 -3.76 6.71
CA ASP A 216 21.53 -3.00 7.93
C ASP A 216 20.75 -1.68 7.78
N LYS A 217 20.34 -1.10 8.91
CA LYS A 217 19.79 0.25 8.90
C LYS A 217 20.88 1.24 8.46
N TRP A 218 20.56 2.17 7.57
CA TRP A 218 21.53 3.16 7.07
C TRP A 218 21.93 4.22 8.13
N LYS A 219 21.13 4.33 9.20
CA LYS A 219 21.44 5.06 10.44
C LYS A 219 21.07 4.21 11.65
N GLY A 220 21.73 4.46 12.78
CA GLY A 220 21.51 3.71 14.01
C GLY A 220 21.96 2.25 13.91
N TRP A 221 21.37 1.40 14.75
CA TRP A 221 21.65 -0.03 14.82
C TRP A 221 20.37 -0.82 14.57
N GLY A 222 20.50 -1.95 13.86
CA GLY A 222 19.40 -2.84 13.53
C GLY A 222 19.44 -3.28 12.07
N VAL A 223 18.57 -4.23 11.74
CA VAL A 223 18.53 -4.89 10.43
C VAL A 223 17.10 -4.95 9.89
N GLN A 224 16.99 -4.97 8.58
CA GLN A 224 15.77 -5.26 7.83
C GLN A 224 15.95 -6.63 7.18
N ARG A 225 15.04 -7.57 7.43
CA ARG A 225 15.11 -8.93 6.88
C ARG A 225 13.77 -9.38 6.32
N GLN A 226 13.80 -10.03 5.17
CA GLN A 226 12.62 -10.60 4.54
C GLN A 226 12.93 -11.92 3.83
N ASN A 227 12.09 -12.92 4.07
CA ASN A 227 12.04 -14.16 3.33
C ASN A 227 10.68 -14.26 2.65
N GLN A 228 10.66 -14.67 1.37
CA GLN A 228 9.43 -14.86 0.62
C GLN A 228 9.48 -16.12 -0.21
N VAL A 229 8.36 -16.81 -0.29
CA VAL A 229 8.11 -17.91 -1.23
C VAL A 229 6.88 -17.55 -2.03
N ASN A 230 6.98 -17.59 -3.37
CA ASN A 230 5.83 -17.38 -4.25
C ASN A 230 5.74 -18.53 -5.24
N ALA A 231 4.54 -19.05 -5.47
CA ALA A 231 4.27 -20.11 -6.42
C ALA A 231 2.96 -19.83 -7.18
N LYS A 232 2.94 -20.20 -8.46
CA LYS A 232 1.75 -20.10 -9.32
C LYS A 232 1.68 -21.31 -10.22
N ALA A 233 0.48 -21.84 -10.41
CA ALA A 233 0.20 -22.88 -11.40
C ALA A 233 -0.96 -22.42 -12.30
N VAL A 234 -0.81 -22.66 -13.60
CA VAL A 234 -1.82 -22.39 -14.62
C VAL A 234 -2.04 -23.65 -15.42
N ALA A 235 -3.30 -24.09 -15.54
CA ALA A 235 -3.66 -25.30 -16.27
C ALA A 235 -4.90 -25.05 -17.15
N PRO A 236 -4.85 -25.31 -18.47
CA PRO A 236 -6.07 -25.28 -19.28
C PRO A 236 -7.01 -26.42 -18.88
N LEU A 237 -8.31 -26.17 -18.97
CA LEU A 237 -9.37 -27.11 -18.62
C LEU A 237 -10.02 -27.68 -19.89
N GLY A 238 -9.30 -28.59 -20.55
CA GLY A 238 -9.69 -29.14 -21.85
C GLY A 238 -9.81 -28.06 -22.94
N ASP A 239 -10.62 -28.32 -23.96
CA ASP A 239 -10.80 -27.41 -25.11
C ASP A 239 -11.87 -26.33 -24.86
N SER A 240 -12.28 -26.14 -23.60
CA SER A 240 -13.41 -25.27 -23.22
C SER A 240 -13.10 -23.76 -23.29
N GLY A 241 -11.84 -23.38 -23.54
CA GLY A 241 -11.38 -22.00 -23.40
C GLY A 241 -11.31 -21.55 -21.95
N LEU A 242 -11.32 -22.46 -20.97
CA LEU A 242 -11.15 -22.14 -19.55
C LEU A 242 -9.74 -22.51 -19.07
N ARG A 243 -9.20 -21.74 -18.12
CA ARG A 243 -7.97 -22.07 -17.40
C ARG A 243 -8.18 -22.02 -15.89
N LEU A 244 -7.62 -22.99 -15.19
CA LEU A 244 -7.43 -23.01 -13.75
C LEU A 244 -6.17 -22.22 -13.40
N VAL A 245 -6.26 -21.35 -12.40
CA VAL A 245 -5.13 -20.58 -11.85
C VAL A 245 -5.10 -20.81 -10.34
N ALA A 246 -3.94 -21.22 -9.83
CA ALA A 246 -3.70 -21.36 -8.39
C ALA A 246 -2.45 -20.58 -7.98
N THR A 247 -2.50 -19.89 -6.85
CA THR A 247 -1.37 -19.13 -6.28
C THR A 247 -1.14 -19.51 -4.82
N PHE A 248 0.11 -19.45 -4.39
CA PHE A 248 0.52 -19.57 -2.99
C PHE A 248 1.70 -18.65 -2.72
N ASP A 249 1.58 -17.85 -1.66
CA ASP A 249 2.56 -16.88 -1.24
C ASP A 249 2.76 -16.97 0.27
N PHE A 250 4.03 -16.95 0.69
CA PHE A 250 4.44 -16.88 2.09
C PHE A 250 5.45 -15.76 2.27
N SER A 251 5.38 -15.05 3.39
CA SER A 251 6.44 -14.13 3.81
C SER A 251 6.75 -14.19 5.30
N ASP A 252 8.02 -14.07 5.67
CA ASP A 252 8.50 -13.76 7.03
C ASP A 252 9.37 -12.52 6.94
N ARG A 253 8.87 -11.42 7.49
CA ARG A 253 9.48 -10.10 7.50
C ARG A 253 9.76 -9.68 8.93
N ARG A 254 10.99 -9.21 9.17
CA ARG A 254 11.45 -8.70 10.47
C ARG A 254 12.30 -7.46 10.26
N GLU A 255 11.91 -6.37 10.90
CA GLU A 255 12.50 -5.06 10.67
C GLU A 255 12.71 -4.32 11.98
N ASN A 256 13.89 -3.73 12.18
CA ASN A 256 14.08 -2.72 13.21
C ASN A 256 13.60 -1.36 12.71
N ASP A 257 12.81 -0.66 13.52
CA ASP A 257 12.25 0.62 13.14
C ASP A 257 13.27 1.76 13.30
N TYR A 258 13.22 2.72 12.38
CA TYR A 258 13.94 3.99 12.54
C TYR A 258 13.14 4.90 13.48
N GLN A 259 13.85 5.69 14.28
CA GLN A 259 13.24 6.66 15.16
C GLN A 259 12.48 7.71 14.35
N ASP A 260 11.22 7.94 14.74
CA ASP A 260 10.41 9.04 14.25
C ASP A 260 10.95 10.35 14.81
N MET A 261 11.23 11.28 13.91
CA MET A 261 11.87 12.55 14.22
C MET A 261 10.86 13.70 14.20
N SER A 262 11.18 14.76 14.92
CA SER A 262 10.57 16.09 14.75
C SER A 262 11.60 17.04 14.11
N LEU A 263 11.18 18.22 13.64
CA LEU A 263 12.11 19.24 13.14
C LEU A 263 13.12 19.67 14.22
N ASP A 264 12.65 19.88 15.45
CA ASP A 264 13.48 20.18 16.61
C ASP A 264 14.53 19.09 16.87
N MET A 265 14.14 17.81 16.88
CA MET A 265 15.09 16.71 17.03
C MET A 265 16.14 16.69 15.92
N ILE A 266 15.74 16.93 14.67
CA ILE A 266 16.70 16.97 13.55
C ILE A 266 17.70 18.11 13.74
N HIS A 267 17.26 19.28 14.21
CA HIS A 267 18.15 20.41 14.48
C HIS A 267 19.09 20.16 15.66
N ARG A 268 18.60 19.58 16.76
CA ARG A 268 19.40 19.36 17.98
C ARG A 268 20.30 18.12 17.91
N LEU A 269 19.75 17.01 17.45
CA LEU A 269 20.36 15.68 17.51
C LEU A 269 21.02 15.27 16.18
N GLY A 270 20.63 15.94 15.09
CA GLY A 270 21.20 15.76 13.76
C GLY A 270 20.47 14.72 12.90
N TYR A 271 20.76 14.77 11.59
CA TYR A 271 20.08 13.97 10.56
C TYR A 271 20.18 12.45 10.78
N ARG A 272 21.29 11.97 11.34
CA ARG A 272 21.56 10.53 11.54
C ARG A 272 21.16 10.01 12.93
N TRP A 273 20.48 10.83 13.75
CA TRP A 273 20.01 10.40 15.06
C TRP A 273 18.99 9.25 14.95
N ASP A 274 19.06 8.29 15.87
CA ASP A 274 18.21 7.10 15.88
C ASP A 274 18.11 6.48 17.28
N ASN A 275 17.31 5.41 17.42
CA ASN A 275 17.23 4.57 18.61
C ASN A 275 18.60 3.98 19.00
N ILE A 276 18.80 3.78 20.30
CA ILE A 276 20.07 3.42 20.92
C ILE A 276 20.17 1.92 21.25
N SER A 277 19.82 1.07 20.28
CA SER A 277 19.72 -0.40 20.47
C SER A 277 21.06 -1.04 20.86
N ASN A 278 22.18 -0.36 20.60
CA ASN A 278 23.52 -0.78 21.01
C ASN A 278 23.89 -0.41 22.46
N ASN A 279 23.09 0.40 23.16
CA ASN A 279 23.42 0.92 24.48
C ASN A 279 22.24 0.82 25.45
N TYR A 280 21.96 -0.42 25.88
CA TYR A 280 20.89 -0.72 26.84
C TYR A 280 21.05 0.01 28.18
N PRO A 281 22.24 0.08 28.82
CA PRO A 281 22.42 0.83 30.06
C PRO A 281 22.06 2.31 29.95
N LEU A 282 22.36 2.96 28.82
CA LEU A 282 21.97 4.35 28.57
C LEU A 282 20.45 4.49 28.47
N ALA A 283 19.78 3.57 27.78
CA ALA A 283 18.31 3.59 27.67
C ALA A 283 17.65 3.42 29.05
N ILE A 284 18.22 2.57 29.92
CA ILE A 284 17.80 2.40 31.32
C ILE A 284 17.99 3.71 32.10
N LEU A 285 19.15 4.36 31.98
CA LEU A 285 19.44 5.62 32.64
C LEU A 285 18.45 6.72 32.21
N VAL A 286 18.20 6.86 30.90
CA VAL A 286 17.23 7.84 30.36
C VAL A 286 15.81 7.56 30.89
N SER A 287 15.44 6.29 31.04
CA SER A 287 14.13 5.89 31.58
C SER A 287 14.02 6.13 33.10
N ASP A 288 15.09 5.87 33.86
CA ASP A 288 15.16 6.20 35.28
C ASP A 288 15.00 7.70 35.52
N VAL A 289 15.72 8.53 34.76
CA VAL A 289 15.58 9.99 34.84
C VAL A 289 14.17 10.42 34.43
N GLY A 290 13.58 9.78 33.42
CA GLY A 290 12.18 9.97 33.02
C GLY A 290 11.17 9.65 34.13
N ALA A 291 11.42 8.60 34.90
CA ALA A 291 10.60 8.27 36.07
C ALA A 291 10.83 9.28 37.21
N ASN A 292 12.09 9.62 37.53
CA ASN A 292 12.45 10.54 38.62
C ASN A 292 11.92 11.96 38.41
N THR A 293 11.84 12.43 37.16
CA THR A 293 11.23 13.74 36.80
C THR A 293 9.71 13.70 36.75
N GLY A 294 9.10 12.51 36.80
CA GLY A 294 7.67 12.30 36.60
C GLY A 294 7.21 12.33 35.14
N TYR A 295 8.12 12.54 34.17
CA TYR A 295 7.80 12.64 32.75
C TYR A 295 7.07 11.41 32.22
N THR A 296 7.53 10.21 32.59
CA THR A 296 6.97 8.95 32.09
C THR A 296 5.75 8.46 32.88
N GLY A 297 5.47 9.06 34.04
CA GLY A 297 4.43 8.61 34.97
C GLY A 297 4.71 7.27 35.66
N VAL A 298 5.89 6.68 35.45
CA VAL A 298 6.33 5.44 36.10
C VAL A 298 6.86 5.75 37.50
N THR A 299 6.52 4.91 38.48
CA THR A 299 7.05 5.02 39.84
C THR A 299 8.58 4.91 39.85
N PRO A 300 9.32 5.88 40.42
CA PRO A 300 10.77 5.81 40.53
C PRO A 300 11.28 4.55 41.23
N THR A 301 12.20 3.82 40.58
CA THR A 301 12.89 2.65 41.17
C THR A 301 14.39 2.88 41.39
N ASN A 302 14.95 3.97 40.85
CA ASN A 302 16.36 4.33 40.99
C ASN A 302 16.55 5.85 41.19
N PRO A 303 16.31 6.38 42.40
CA PRO A 303 16.50 7.81 42.69
C PRO A 303 17.94 8.31 42.47
N ALA A 304 18.94 7.42 42.55
CA ALA A 304 20.35 7.76 42.37
C ALA A 304 20.70 8.18 40.93
N ALA A 305 19.85 7.87 39.94
CA ALA A 305 20.01 8.35 38.56
C ALA A 305 19.81 9.88 38.43
N GLY A 306 19.21 10.53 39.44
CA GLY A 306 18.94 11.96 39.41
C GLY A 306 17.81 12.36 38.46
N THR A 307 17.67 13.67 38.21
CA THR A 307 16.59 14.27 37.42
C THR A 307 17.10 15.00 36.17
N THR A 308 18.39 14.87 35.85
CA THR A 308 19.01 15.52 34.69
C THR A 308 19.28 14.47 33.63
N TYR A 309 18.72 14.63 32.44
CA TYR A 309 18.97 13.71 31.34
C TYR A 309 20.44 13.78 30.90
N PRO A 310 21.06 12.63 30.58
CA PRO A 310 22.39 12.63 29.98
C PRO A 310 22.35 13.35 28.63
N ALA A 311 23.37 14.15 28.31
CA ALA A 311 23.46 14.76 26.99
C ALA A 311 23.52 13.67 25.90
N PRO A 312 22.87 13.86 24.74
CA PRO A 312 22.15 15.06 24.28
C PRO A 312 20.62 15.01 24.53
N PHE A 313 20.13 14.10 25.37
CA PHE A 313 18.69 13.87 25.57
C PHE A 313 18.04 15.05 26.29
N ALA A 314 16.93 15.54 25.74
CA ALA A 314 16.06 16.50 26.42
C ALA A 314 14.94 15.79 27.21
N ASN A 315 14.53 14.60 26.77
CA ASN A 315 13.47 13.77 27.34
C ASN A 315 13.62 12.32 26.83
N PRO A 316 12.89 11.32 27.37
CA PRO A 316 13.04 9.92 26.97
C PRO A 316 12.43 9.58 25.61
N ASP A 317 11.69 10.49 24.97
CA ASP A 317 11.18 10.30 23.61
C ASP A 317 12.21 10.71 22.54
N ASP A 318 13.35 11.33 22.91
CA ASP A 318 14.41 11.68 21.95
C ASP A 318 15.03 10.42 21.32
N ALA A 319 15.18 9.32 22.07
CA ALA A 319 15.48 7.99 21.52
C ALA A 319 15.00 6.89 22.46
N TYR A 320 14.53 5.79 21.90
CA TYR A 320 14.20 4.58 22.67
C TYR A 320 15.33 3.57 22.60
N TYR A 321 15.23 2.50 23.40
CA TYR A 321 16.18 1.40 23.29
C TYR A 321 16.06 0.76 21.91
N ASP A 322 14.89 0.24 21.54
CA ASP A 322 14.68 -0.41 20.25
C ASP A 322 13.19 -0.44 19.86
N ALA A 323 12.94 -0.65 18.58
CA ALA A 323 11.61 -0.82 18.01
C ALA A 323 11.68 -1.73 16.78
N ALA A 324 10.60 -2.45 16.50
CA ALA A 324 10.57 -3.40 15.39
C ALA A 324 9.16 -3.73 14.87
N GLY A 325 9.11 -4.15 13.61
CA GLY A 325 7.96 -4.77 12.96
C GLY A 325 8.23 -6.23 12.63
N LEU A 326 7.33 -7.12 13.03
CA LEU A 326 7.34 -8.53 12.64
C LEU A 326 6.07 -8.87 11.87
N ARG A 327 6.18 -9.57 10.75
CA ARG A 327 5.04 -10.05 9.96
C ARG A 327 5.34 -11.45 9.43
N GLN A 328 4.38 -12.35 9.61
CA GLN A 328 4.31 -13.63 8.92
C GLN A 328 2.98 -13.70 8.20
N ASP A 329 3.01 -13.99 6.90
CA ASP A 329 1.81 -14.00 6.05
C ASP A 329 1.76 -15.28 5.22
N TYR A 330 0.55 -15.80 5.06
CA TYR A 330 0.19 -16.81 4.07
C TYR A 330 -0.94 -16.27 3.21
N LEU A 331 -0.79 -16.29 1.89
CA LEU A 331 -1.83 -15.95 0.94
C LEU A 331 -1.94 -17.09 -0.07
N ALA A 332 -3.16 -17.55 -0.36
CA ALA A 332 -3.38 -18.55 -1.38
C ALA A 332 -4.67 -18.28 -2.12
N SER A 333 -4.72 -18.65 -3.40
CA SER A 333 -5.94 -18.59 -4.20
C SER A 333 -6.05 -19.74 -5.17
N VAL A 334 -7.29 -20.03 -5.55
CA VAL A 334 -7.61 -20.92 -6.66
C VAL A 334 -8.83 -20.38 -7.39
N GLY A 335 -8.79 -20.39 -8.71
CA GLY A 335 -9.89 -19.90 -9.52
C GLY A 335 -9.87 -20.43 -10.94
N ILE A 336 -10.97 -20.21 -11.63
CA ILE A 336 -11.13 -20.53 -13.05
C ILE A 336 -11.43 -19.22 -13.77
N GLU A 337 -10.82 -19.03 -14.93
CA GLU A 337 -11.06 -17.88 -15.78
C GLU A 337 -11.08 -18.28 -17.26
N THR A 338 -11.75 -17.47 -18.07
CA THR A 338 -11.83 -17.67 -19.51
C THR A 338 -10.55 -17.22 -20.21
N ALA A 339 -10.24 -17.84 -21.35
CA ALA A 339 -9.24 -17.34 -22.28
C ALA A 339 -9.61 -15.94 -22.77
N LYS A 340 -8.59 -15.16 -23.17
CA LYS A 340 -8.73 -13.74 -23.50
C LYS A 340 -9.67 -13.44 -24.67
N ASP A 341 -9.90 -14.41 -25.55
CA ASP A 341 -10.68 -14.33 -26.78
C ASP A 341 -12.05 -15.02 -26.69
N ALA A 342 -12.46 -15.43 -25.49
CA ALA A 342 -13.75 -16.06 -25.27
C ALA A 342 -14.91 -15.07 -25.50
N LYS A 343 -15.96 -15.50 -26.20
CA LYS A 343 -17.21 -14.70 -26.42
C LYS A 343 -17.93 -14.34 -25.12
N ILE A 344 -17.75 -15.17 -24.10
CA ILE A 344 -18.16 -14.92 -22.72
C ILE A 344 -16.85 -14.88 -21.95
N HIS A 345 -16.51 -13.73 -21.38
CA HIS A 345 -15.40 -13.61 -20.45
C HIS A 345 -15.89 -13.74 -19.03
N GLY A 346 -15.10 -14.36 -18.18
CA GLY A 346 -15.46 -14.49 -16.78
C GLY A 346 -14.35 -15.06 -15.93
N GLU A 347 -14.51 -14.88 -14.64
CA GLU A 347 -13.62 -15.42 -13.62
C GLU A 347 -14.41 -15.81 -12.37
N LEU A 348 -13.88 -16.78 -11.64
CA LEU A 348 -14.31 -17.11 -10.29
C LEU A 348 -13.07 -17.52 -9.50
N ARG A 349 -12.75 -16.79 -8.43
CA ARG A 349 -11.57 -17.03 -7.61
C ARG A 349 -11.93 -17.00 -6.13
N GLY A 350 -11.50 -18.02 -5.41
CA GLY A 350 -11.50 -18.07 -3.95
C GLY A 350 -10.10 -17.81 -3.41
N TYR A 351 -9.99 -17.12 -2.28
CA TYR A 351 -8.71 -16.85 -1.62
C TYR A 351 -8.80 -17.01 -0.10
N TYR A 352 -7.63 -17.25 0.50
CA TYR A 352 -7.40 -17.29 1.94
C TYR A 352 -6.14 -16.48 2.28
N HIS A 353 -6.21 -15.68 3.33
CA HIS A 353 -5.09 -14.93 3.89
C HIS A 353 -5.03 -15.12 5.40
N ASP A 354 -3.85 -15.46 5.90
CA ASP A 354 -3.51 -15.53 7.32
C ASP A 354 -2.34 -14.57 7.60
N ASN A 355 -2.44 -13.79 8.66
CA ASN A 355 -1.37 -12.92 9.14
C ASN A 355 -1.14 -13.15 10.63
N HIS A 356 0.13 -13.24 11.02
CA HIS A 356 0.59 -13.08 12.39
C HIS A 356 1.63 -11.94 12.43
N GLY A 357 1.28 -10.82 13.05
CA GLY A 357 2.09 -9.62 13.03
C GLY A 357 2.17 -8.89 14.36
N ARG A 358 3.28 -8.18 14.60
CA ARG A 358 3.47 -7.31 15.79
C ARG A 358 4.28 -6.07 15.45
N GLY A 359 3.88 -4.93 15.99
CA GLY A 359 4.76 -3.77 16.17
C GLY A 359 5.28 -3.75 17.60
N ILE A 360 6.56 -3.53 17.80
CA ILE A 360 7.29 -3.72 19.05
C ILE A 360 8.01 -2.42 19.41
N TRP A 361 7.92 -2.02 20.67
CA TRP A 361 8.62 -0.85 21.19
C TRP A 361 9.10 -1.10 22.61
N PHE A 362 10.34 -0.76 22.91
CA PHE A 362 10.84 -0.71 24.29
C PHE A 362 10.43 0.62 24.90
N THR A 363 9.43 0.59 25.77
CA THR A 363 8.75 1.79 26.27
C THR A 363 9.10 2.11 27.72
N PRO A 364 9.43 3.38 28.03
CA PRO A 364 9.69 3.84 29.39
C PRO A 364 8.40 4.20 30.16
N TYR A 365 7.22 4.02 29.54
CA TYR A 365 5.92 4.41 30.11
C TYR A 365 5.24 3.31 30.93
N VAL A 366 5.80 2.09 30.92
CA VAL A 366 5.34 0.97 31.74
C VAL A 366 6.57 0.22 32.25
N ALA A 367 6.75 0.16 33.56
CA ALA A 367 7.84 -0.58 34.18
C ALA A 367 7.62 -2.10 34.08
N SER A 368 8.73 -2.83 34.04
CA SER A 368 8.68 -4.28 34.18
C SER A 368 8.47 -4.69 35.64
N PRO A 369 7.81 -5.83 35.92
CA PRO A 369 7.61 -6.33 37.29
C PRO A 369 8.91 -6.57 38.08
N SER A 370 10.03 -6.76 37.39
CA SER A 370 11.38 -6.91 37.94
C SER A 370 11.97 -5.62 38.55
N GLY A 371 11.34 -4.46 38.34
CA GLY A 371 11.84 -3.15 38.76
C GLY A 371 12.67 -2.42 37.69
N VAL A 372 12.81 -2.98 36.48
CA VAL A 372 13.35 -2.27 35.31
C VAL A 372 12.38 -1.13 34.90
N PRO A 373 12.83 0.12 34.70
CA PRO A 373 11.97 1.31 34.48
C PRO A 373 11.32 1.36 33.09
N MET A 374 11.39 0.28 32.33
CA MET A 374 10.86 0.14 30.98
C MET A 374 10.37 -1.30 30.77
N SER A 375 9.58 -1.53 29.73
CA SER A 375 9.11 -2.85 29.29
C SER A 375 8.99 -2.89 27.77
N VAL A 376 8.76 -4.09 27.21
CA VAL A 376 8.48 -4.23 25.77
C VAL A 376 6.98 -4.17 25.56
N ARG A 377 6.51 -3.16 24.81
CA ARG A 377 5.12 -3.02 24.36
C ARG A 377 4.98 -3.63 22.98
N THR A 378 3.94 -4.43 22.77
CA THR A 378 3.53 -4.88 21.45
C THR A 378 2.18 -4.27 21.06
N THR A 379 1.97 -4.10 19.76
CA THR A 379 0.62 -4.06 19.18
C THR A 379 0.56 -5.19 18.17
N GLU A 380 -0.35 -6.12 18.41
CA GLU A 380 -0.38 -7.44 17.76
C GLU A 380 -1.58 -7.51 16.82
N TYR A 381 -1.39 -8.16 15.69
CA TYR A 381 -2.31 -8.25 14.58
C TYR A 381 -2.40 -9.72 14.17
N ASP A 382 -3.58 -10.33 14.32
CA ASP A 382 -3.88 -11.61 13.70
C ASP A 382 -5.00 -11.40 12.68
N ILE A 383 -4.81 -11.81 11.43
CA ILE A 383 -5.85 -11.75 10.39
C ILE A 383 -6.13 -13.16 9.91
N ARG A 384 -7.41 -13.52 9.83
CA ARG A 384 -7.89 -14.70 9.09
C ARG A 384 -9.00 -14.27 8.16
N ARG A 385 -8.69 -14.23 6.87
CA ARG A 385 -9.54 -13.64 5.85
C ARG A 385 -9.76 -14.64 4.73
N LYS A 386 -11.01 -14.77 4.31
CA LYS A 386 -11.39 -15.61 3.18
C LYS A 386 -12.44 -14.90 2.35
N GLY A 387 -12.33 -15.01 1.04
CA GLY A 387 -13.29 -14.43 0.15
C GLY A 387 -13.40 -15.20 -1.16
N VAL A 388 -14.46 -14.88 -1.88
CA VAL A 388 -14.71 -15.34 -3.22
C VAL A 388 -15.16 -14.14 -4.05
N PHE A 389 -14.62 -14.00 -5.24
CA PHE A 389 -15.09 -13.03 -6.21
C PHE A 389 -15.20 -13.68 -7.57
N GLY A 390 -16.06 -13.12 -8.40
CA GLY A 390 -16.20 -13.56 -9.77
C GLY A 390 -16.97 -12.56 -10.60
N SER A 391 -16.83 -12.71 -11.90
CA SER A 391 -17.53 -11.90 -12.88
C SER A 391 -17.84 -12.73 -14.12
N VAL A 392 -18.87 -12.30 -14.83
CA VAL A 392 -19.22 -12.81 -16.16
C VAL A 392 -19.64 -11.63 -17.01
N GLY A 393 -19.16 -11.60 -18.25
CA GLY A 393 -19.48 -10.57 -19.22
C GLY A 393 -19.60 -11.12 -20.62
N THR A 394 -20.42 -10.45 -21.43
CA THR A 394 -20.62 -10.80 -22.84
C THR A 394 -21.36 -9.67 -23.57
N SER A 395 -21.35 -9.71 -24.89
CA SER A 395 -22.19 -8.88 -25.73
C SER A 395 -23.60 -9.47 -25.84
N LEU A 396 -24.61 -8.72 -25.37
CA LEU A 396 -26.02 -9.10 -25.40
C LEU A 396 -26.80 -8.10 -26.25
N GLY A 397 -27.71 -8.55 -27.11
CA GLY A 397 -28.52 -7.67 -27.96
C GLY A 397 -29.17 -6.53 -27.16
N GLY A 398 -28.83 -5.28 -27.51
CA GLY A 398 -29.25 -4.06 -26.79
C GLY A 398 -28.22 -3.47 -25.83
N PHE A 399 -27.18 -4.23 -25.47
CA PHE A 399 -26.03 -3.84 -24.66
C PHE A 399 -24.73 -4.02 -25.48
N GLY A 400 -23.65 -3.35 -25.09
CA GLY A 400 -22.36 -3.49 -25.76
C GLY A 400 -21.57 -4.68 -25.24
N ASP A 401 -21.01 -4.52 -24.06
CA ASP A 401 -20.32 -5.56 -23.28
C ASP A 401 -20.78 -5.42 -21.83
N LEU A 402 -21.82 -6.19 -21.50
CA LEU A 402 -22.43 -6.18 -20.18
C LEU A 402 -21.67 -7.16 -19.28
N THR A 403 -21.03 -6.64 -18.25
CA THR A 403 -20.35 -7.41 -17.21
C THR A 403 -21.05 -7.24 -15.86
N VAL A 404 -21.30 -8.37 -15.19
CA VAL A 404 -21.80 -8.41 -13.81
C VAL A 404 -20.80 -9.18 -12.96
N GLY A 405 -20.49 -8.65 -11.78
CA GLY A 405 -19.62 -9.35 -10.84
C GLY A 405 -20.00 -9.11 -9.39
N ALA A 406 -19.49 -9.98 -8.54
CA ALA A 406 -19.72 -9.95 -7.10
C ALA A 406 -18.47 -10.38 -6.33
N TRP A 407 -18.38 -9.89 -5.10
CA TRP A 407 -17.34 -10.24 -4.15
C TRP A 407 -17.96 -10.38 -2.77
N TYR A 408 -17.62 -11.48 -2.09
CA TYR A 408 -17.93 -11.70 -0.70
C TYR A 408 -16.63 -11.99 0.07
N GLU A 409 -16.47 -11.33 1.21
CA GLU A 409 -15.35 -11.56 2.11
C GLU A 409 -15.83 -11.63 3.55
N ARG A 410 -15.21 -12.55 4.30
CA ARG A 410 -15.24 -12.52 5.76
C ARG A 410 -13.82 -12.37 6.30
N ASN A 411 -13.62 -11.33 7.10
CA ASN A 411 -12.37 -11.00 7.74
C ASN A 411 -12.52 -11.09 9.27
N ASP A 412 -11.74 -11.96 9.92
CA ASP A 412 -11.59 -12.05 11.37
C ASP A 412 -10.24 -11.47 11.77
N PHE A 413 -10.26 -10.23 12.25
CA PHE A 413 -9.08 -9.48 12.67
C PHE A 413 -9.04 -9.39 14.19
N ARG A 414 -7.97 -9.87 14.82
CA ARG A 414 -7.71 -9.68 16.25
C ARG A 414 -6.62 -8.66 16.43
N GLN A 415 -6.84 -7.73 17.35
CA GLN A 415 -5.84 -6.75 17.72
C GLN A 415 -5.67 -6.69 19.24
N ALA A 416 -4.43 -6.73 19.72
CA ALA A 416 -4.13 -6.62 21.14
C ALA A 416 -2.95 -5.69 21.41
N ARG A 417 -2.92 -5.08 22.61
CA ARG A 417 -1.74 -4.41 23.14
C ARG A 417 -1.29 -5.05 24.43
N ARG A 418 -0.05 -5.54 24.42
CA ARG A 418 0.53 -6.34 25.51
C ARG A 418 1.88 -5.80 25.91
N PHE A 419 2.27 -6.13 27.13
CA PHE A 419 3.52 -5.72 27.74
C PHE A 419 4.27 -6.94 28.27
N TYR A 420 5.58 -6.92 28.06
CA TYR A 420 6.50 -8.00 28.40
C TYR A 420 7.65 -7.45 29.23
N GLY A 421 7.95 -8.11 30.36
CA GLY A 421 8.85 -7.57 31.37
C GLY A 421 10.31 -7.89 31.07
N LEU A 422 11.21 -6.92 31.16
CA LEU A 422 12.66 -7.11 31.08
C LEU A 422 13.19 -7.49 32.47
N ASP A 423 14.18 -8.38 32.56
CA ASP A 423 14.62 -8.93 33.86
C ASP A 423 15.97 -8.36 34.33
N SER A 424 16.68 -7.65 33.45
CA SER A 424 18.00 -7.07 33.75
C SER A 424 18.02 -5.57 33.45
N ARG A 425 18.80 -4.84 34.26
CA ARG A 425 19.09 -3.42 34.09
C ARG A 425 20.37 -3.15 33.31
N THR A 426 21.14 -4.20 32.99
CA THR A 426 22.46 -4.07 32.34
C THR A 426 22.49 -4.67 30.94
N VAL A 427 21.65 -5.66 30.67
CA VAL A 427 21.54 -6.32 29.36
C VAL A 427 20.06 -6.50 28.97
N PRO A 428 19.71 -6.40 27.68
CA PRO A 428 18.36 -6.69 27.21
C PRO A 428 18.07 -8.19 27.37
N THR A 429 16.94 -8.55 28.00
CA THR A 429 16.52 -9.96 28.13
C THR A 429 15.52 -10.41 27.06
N ARG A 430 15.25 -9.54 26.07
CA ARG A 430 14.39 -9.82 24.93
C ARG A 430 14.97 -9.20 23.66
N ASP A 431 14.84 -9.92 22.55
CA ASP A 431 15.16 -9.46 21.20
C ASP A 431 13.91 -8.84 20.55
N SER A 432 14.08 -7.71 19.87
CA SER A 432 13.00 -7.03 19.15
C SER A 432 12.59 -7.76 17.86
N LEU A 433 13.46 -8.62 17.33
CA LEU A 433 13.21 -9.41 16.13
C LEU A 433 12.57 -10.78 16.42
N ASP A 434 12.26 -11.10 17.67
CA ASP A 434 11.55 -12.31 18.06
C ASP A 434 10.12 -12.04 18.51
N PHE A 435 9.23 -12.99 18.25
CA PHE A 435 7.86 -12.93 18.75
C PHE A 435 7.85 -13.13 20.27
N PRO A 436 7.54 -12.10 21.07
CA PRO A 436 7.67 -12.20 22.51
C PRO A 436 6.58 -13.10 23.11
N LEU A 437 7.00 -13.93 24.06
CA LEU A 437 6.14 -14.84 24.81
C LEU A 437 5.96 -14.34 26.26
N LEU A 438 4.87 -14.78 26.89
CA LEU A 438 4.55 -14.53 28.29
C LEU A 438 4.38 -13.03 28.62
N PRO A 439 3.30 -12.38 28.13
CA PRO A 439 2.99 -11.01 28.54
C PRO A 439 2.61 -10.97 30.03
N PHE A 440 3.10 -9.98 30.78
CA PHE A 440 2.69 -9.78 32.17
C PHE A 440 1.43 -8.89 32.29
N PHE A 441 1.14 -8.11 31.25
CA PHE A 441 0.00 -7.20 31.21
C PHE A 441 -0.58 -7.12 29.79
N THR A 442 -1.91 -7.21 29.69
CA THR A 442 -2.67 -6.96 28.46
C THR A 442 -3.52 -5.73 28.68
N GLN A 443 -3.25 -4.65 27.95
CA GLN A 443 -3.98 -3.39 28.08
C GLN A 443 -5.36 -3.46 27.43
N TRP A 444 -5.45 -4.15 26.29
CA TRP A 444 -6.69 -4.45 25.58
C TRP A 444 -6.47 -5.59 24.59
N ASP A 445 -7.53 -6.34 24.29
CA ASP A 445 -7.56 -7.42 23.28
C ASP A 445 -8.96 -7.49 22.67
N TYR A 446 -9.07 -7.25 21.37
CA TYR A 446 -10.34 -7.14 20.65
C TYR A 446 -10.34 -8.02 19.41
N ARG A 447 -11.51 -8.59 19.12
CA ARG A 447 -11.83 -9.25 17.86
C ARG A 447 -12.76 -8.36 17.04
N TYR A 448 -12.37 -8.07 15.81
CA TYR A 448 -13.12 -7.34 14.80
C TYR A 448 -13.51 -8.30 13.68
N GLN A 449 -14.81 -8.56 13.53
CA GLN A 449 -15.33 -9.35 12.43
C GLN A 449 -15.93 -8.41 11.39
N THR A 450 -15.42 -8.46 10.17
CA THR A 450 -15.94 -7.68 9.04
C THR A 450 -16.52 -8.64 7.99
N ASP A 451 -17.80 -8.49 7.69
CA ASP A 451 -18.46 -9.17 6.59
C ASP A 451 -18.72 -8.15 5.47
N THR A 452 -18.22 -8.44 4.28
CA THR A 452 -18.33 -7.58 3.09
C THR A 452 -19.07 -8.32 2.00
N PHE A 453 -20.10 -7.70 1.45
CA PHE A 453 -20.67 -8.08 0.16
C PHE A 453 -20.61 -6.88 -0.78
N GLN A 454 -20.08 -7.07 -1.97
CA GLN A 454 -19.99 -6.08 -3.03
C GLN A 454 -20.51 -6.70 -4.32
N TYR A 455 -21.22 -5.91 -5.13
CA TYR A 455 -21.54 -6.26 -6.51
C TYR A 455 -21.26 -5.08 -7.43
N TYR A 456 -21.17 -5.35 -8.72
CA TYR A 456 -21.14 -4.31 -9.73
C TYR A 456 -21.80 -4.77 -11.03
N VAL A 457 -22.24 -3.78 -11.80
CA VAL A 457 -22.74 -3.94 -13.16
C VAL A 457 -22.08 -2.87 -14.01
N SER A 458 -21.57 -3.25 -15.17
CA SER A 458 -21.02 -2.31 -16.15
C SER A 458 -21.38 -2.72 -17.56
N ASP A 459 -21.64 -1.74 -18.41
CA ASP A 459 -21.82 -1.91 -19.84
C ASP A 459 -20.86 -0.98 -20.58
N ARG A 460 -20.11 -1.55 -21.53
CA ARG A 460 -19.21 -0.83 -22.43
C ARG A 460 -19.78 -0.84 -23.84
N ILE A 461 -20.26 0.32 -24.27
CA ILE A 461 -21.01 0.50 -25.52
C ILE A 461 -20.11 1.15 -26.56
N ALA A 462 -19.83 0.44 -27.66
CA ALA A 462 -19.09 0.99 -28.80
C ALA A 462 -20.05 1.57 -29.85
N LEU A 463 -19.92 2.86 -30.15
CA LEU A 463 -20.72 3.64 -31.10
C LEU A 463 -19.79 4.29 -32.15
N GLY A 464 -19.15 3.46 -32.98
CA GLY A 464 -18.17 3.92 -33.96
C GLY A 464 -16.92 4.48 -33.29
N ASN A 465 -16.69 5.79 -33.42
CA ASN A 465 -15.54 6.47 -32.78
C ASN A 465 -15.78 6.83 -31.32
N LEU A 466 -17.02 6.74 -30.83
CA LEU A 466 -17.39 6.98 -29.44
C LEU A 466 -17.50 5.64 -28.71
N THR A 467 -16.94 5.55 -27.51
CA THR A 467 -17.24 4.47 -26.56
C THR A 467 -17.78 5.08 -25.28
N VAL A 468 -18.85 4.50 -24.75
CA VAL A 468 -19.50 4.92 -23.50
C VAL A 468 -19.41 3.78 -22.50
N ASP A 469 -18.85 4.04 -21.32
CA ASP A 469 -18.85 3.10 -20.20
C ASP A 469 -19.87 3.58 -19.16
N LEU A 470 -20.89 2.77 -18.89
CA LEU A 470 -21.86 3.02 -17.83
C LEU A 470 -21.78 1.91 -16.79
N GLY A 471 -21.99 2.24 -15.53
CA GLY A 471 -22.08 1.21 -14.50
C GLY A 471 -22.30 1.76 -13.11
N TRP A 472 -22.47 0.84 -12.16
CA TRP A 472 -22.49 1.18 -10.75
C TRP A 472 -21.93 0.02 -9.92
N LYS A 473 -21.47 0.38 -8.72
CA LYS A 473 -21.06 -0.56 -7.68
C LYS A 473 -22.01 -0.43 -6.49
N GLY A 474 -22.26 -1.53 -5.80
CA GLY A 474 -22.98 -1.51 -4.53
C GLY A 474 -22.29 -2.39 -3.51
N TYR A 475 -22.35 -2.02 -2.22
CA TYR A 475 -21.84 -2.87 -1.16
C TYR A 475 -22.61 -2.74 0.16
N ASP A 476 -22.44 -3.76 1.00
CA ASP A 476 -22.83 -3.81 2.41
C ASP A 476 -21.63 -4.32 3.22
N VAL A 477 -21.16 -3.50 4.17
CA VAL A 477 -20.07 -3.85 5.08
C VAL A 477 -20.58 -3.77 6.52
N ARG A 478 -20.40 -4.85 7.27
CA ARG A 478 -20.77 -4.94 8.68
C ARG A 478 -19.54 -5.24 9.50
N VAL A 479 -19.28 -4.41 10.50
CA VAL A 479 -18.15 -4.58 11.42
C VAL A 479 -18.71 -4.82 12.82
N THR A 480 -18.27 -5.89 13.47
CA THR A 480 -18.56 -6.19 14.87
C THR A 480 -17.27 -6.22 15.68
N ALA A 481 -17.16 -5.36 16.68
CA ALA A 481 -16.05 -5.30 17.63
C ALA A 481 -16.45 -5.97 18.96
N THR A 482 -15.71 -7.00 19.34
CA THR A 482 -15.94 -7.80 20.57
C THR A 482 -14.68 -7.79 21.44
N PRO A 483 -14.74 -7.33 22.70
CA PRO A 483 -13.59 -7.40 23.60
C PRO A 483 -13.35 -8.85 24.07
N LEU A 484 -12.12 -9.32 23.98
CA LEU A 484 -11.62 -10.54 24.61
C LEU A 484 -10.99 -10.23 25.97
N THR A 485 -10.36 -9.06 26.09
CA THR A 485 -9.96 -8.44 27.36
C THR A 485 -10.37 -6.98 27.29
N ALA A 486 -11.27 -6.58 28.18
CA ALA A 486 -11.80 -5.23 28.21
C ALA A 486 -10.67 -4.22 28.49
N GLY A 487 -10.67 -3.12 27.75
CA GLY A 487 -9.84 -1.95 28.01
C GLY A 487 -10.66 -0.69 27.93
N SER A 488 -10.03 0.44 27.65
CA SER A 488 -10.71 1.73 27.51
C SER A 488 -11.41 1.92 26.15
N LEU A 489 -11.31 0.96 25.23
CA LEU A 489 -11.74 1.09 23.83
C LEU A 489 -13.18 0.65 23.61
N ALA A 490 -13.80 1.20 22.56
CA ALA A 490 -15.18 0.92 22.22
C ALA A 490 -15.40 -0.50 21.67
N SER A 491 -16.59 -1.02 21.94
CA SER A 491 -17.11 -2.26 21.36
C SER A 491 -18.50 -2.00 20.77
N GLY A 492 -18.96 -2.90 19.90
CA GLY A 492 -20.29 -2.78 19.31
C GLY A 492 -20.31 -3.15 17.84
N LYS A 493 -21.30 -2.61 17.12
CA LYS A 493 -21.51 -2.88 15.69
C LYS A 493 -21.62 -1.57 14.94
N ILE A 494 -21.02 -1.53 13.75
CA ILE A 494 -21.20 -0.44 12.81
C ILE A 494 -21.41 -1.02 11.41
N LYS A 495 -22.19 -0.32 10.60
CA LYS A 495 -22.57 -0.75 9.26
C LYS A 495 -22.35 0.39 8.28
N THR A 496 -21.84 0.06 7.10
CA THR A 496 -21.85 0.95 5.94
C THR A 496 -22.55 0.25 4.80
N THR A 497 -23.57 0.90 4.23
CA THR A 497 -24.31 0.38 3.08
C THR A 497 -24.43 1.48 2.05
N ASP A 498 -24.04 1.18 0.83
CA ASP A 498 -24.30 2.02 -0.33
C ASP A 498 -24.46 1.11 -1.56
N TRP A 499 -25.71 0.91 -1.98
CA TRP A 499 -26.06 -0.02 -3.04
C TRP A 499 -25.93 0.57 -4.45
N PHE A 500 -25.68 1.87 -4.57
CA PHE A 500 -25.68 2.54 -5.86
C PHE A 500 -24.65 3.66 -5.90
N GLN A 501 -23.44 3.30 -6.30
CA GLN A 501 -22.31 4.21 -6.56
C GLN A 501 -22.12 4.30 -8.08
N PRO A 502 -22.78 5.28 -8.74
CA PRO A 502 -22.79 5.38 -10.19
C PRO A 502 -21.43 5.82 -10.74
N ARG A 503 -21.17 5.37 -11.97
CA ARG A 503 -20.07 5.84 -12.81
C ARG A 503 -20.51 5.92 -14.26
N ALA A 504 -19.98 6.93 -14.94
CA ALA A 504 -20.19 7.16 -16.35
C ALA A 504 -18.89 7.67 -16.96
N GLY A 505 -18.52 7.14 -18.11
CA GLY A 505 -17.30 7.50 -18.81
C GLY A 505 -17.53 7.50 -20.32
N LEU A 506 -16.78 8.32 -21.03
CA LEU A 506 -16.80 8.37 -22.48
C LEU A 506 -15.37 8.49 -23.02
N THR A 507 -15.14 7.92 -24.19
CA THR A 507 -13.93 8.12 -24.97
C THR A 507 -14.28 8.34 -26.44
N TYR A 508 -13.62 9.29 -27.09
CA TYR A 508 -13.86 9.65 -28.47
C TYR A 508 -12.56 9.67 -29.26
N ARG A 509 -12.47 8.82 -30.28
CA ARG A 509 -11.29 8.70 -31.15
C ARG A 509 -11.25 9.84 -32.17
N LEU A 510 -10.28 10.73 -32.02
CA LEU A 510 -9.91 11.77 -32.98
C LEU A 510 -8.94 11.18 -34.02
N GLY A 511 -9.47 10.34 -34.91
CA GLY A 511 -8.68 9.63 -35.92
C GLY A 511 -7.77 8.54 -35.33
N ALA A 512 -6.60 8.33 -35.96
CA ALA A 512 -5.67 7.25 -35.58
C ALA A 512 -4.73 7.63 -34.42
N ASN A 513 -4.55 8.92 -34.15
CA ASN A 513 -3.43 9.44 -33.35
C ASN A 513 -3.86 10.15 -32.07
N ALA A 514 -5.14 10.44 -31.87
CA ALA A 514 -5.61 11.15 -30.69
C ALA A 514 -6.95 10.59 -30.19
N GLU A 515 -7.17 10.73 -28.89
CA GLU A 515 -8.35 10.27 -28.18
C GLU A 515 -8.70 11.30 -27.09
N LEU A 516 -9.97 11.64 -26.97
CA LEU A 516 -10.51 12.40 -25.84
C LEU A 516 -11.17 11.43 -24.87
N PHE A 517 -11.08 11.69 -23.57
CA PHE A 517 -11.83 10.95 -22.57
C PHE A 517 -12.41 11.88 -21.51
N GLY A 518 -13.45 11.42 -20.85
CA GLY A 518 -13.99 12.09 -19.67
C GLY A 518 -14.88 11.15 -18.87
N GLY A 519 -14.97 11.38 -17.57
CA GLY A 519 -15.70 10.49 -16.69
C GLY A 519 -16.12 11.14 -15.37
N PHE A 520 -17.09 10.48 -14.76
CA PHE A 520 -17.63 10.76 -13.45
C PHE A 520 -17.68 9.46 -12.64
N SER A 521 -17.34 9.55 -11.35
CA SER A 521 -17.58 8.48 -10.39
C SER A 521 -17.94 9.00 -9.02
N GLN A 522 -18.88 8.34 -8.38
CA GLN A 522 -19.15 8.47 -6.96
C GLN A 522 -18.63 7.24 -6.23
N VAL A 523 -17.96 7.43 -5.10
CA VAL A 523 -17.53 6.33 -4.24
C VAL A 523 -17.78 6.65 -2.77
N THR A 524 -18.19 5.65 -2.02
CA THR A 524 -18.31 5.65 -0.56
C THR A 524 -17.25 4.71 0.01
N ARG A 525 -16.64 5.11 1.13
CA ARG A 525 -15.69 4.29 1.89
C ARG A 525 -16.36 3.66 3.09
N ALA A 526 -16.21 2.35 3.26
CA ALA A 526 -16.66 1.64 4.45
C ALA A 526 -15.82 1.99 5.70
N PHE A 527 -16.45 1.92 6.87
CA PHE A 527 -15.74 2.04 8.14
C PHE A 527 -14.82 0.85 8.38
N THR A 528 -13.66 1.10 9.02
CA THR A 528 -12.70 0.07 9.41
C THR A 528 -12.93 -0.38 10.87
N GLY A 529 -12.68 -1.66 11.16
CA GLY A 529 -12.71 -2.22 12.51
C GLY A 529 -11.32 -2.41 13.08
N SER A 530 -10.90 -1.54 14.01
CA SER A 530 -9.59 -1.62 14.67
C SER A 530 -9.57 -0.87 16.00
N ALA A 531 -8.63 -1.25 16.87
CA ALA A 531 -8.34 -0.59 18.13
C ALA A 531 -7.43 0.64 17.96
N THR A 532 -6.73 0.73 16.84
CA THR A 532 -5.73 1.80 16.56
C THR A 532 -6.14 2.73 15.42
N SER A 533 -7.22 2.43 14.71
CA SER A 533 -7.79 3.29 13.69
C SER A 533 -9.30 3.08 13.54
N GLY A 534 -9.97 4.02 12.87
CA GLY A 534 -11.41 3.92 12.60
C GLY A 534 -12.29 4.10 13.83
N PRO A 535 -13.62 4.00 13.69
CA PRO A 535 -14.58 4.43 14.71
C PRO A 535 -14.43 3.77 16.08
N PHE A 536 -13.80 2.59 16.17
CA PHE A 536 -13.59 1.87 17.43
C PHE A 536 -12.31 2.28 18.19
N ALA A 537 -11.42 3.06 17.58
CA ALA A 537 -10.20 3.57 18.20
C ALA A 537 -10.46 4.79 19.11
N THR A 538 -11.46 4.67 19.98
CA THR A 538 -11.90 5.70 20.93
C THR A 538 -12.58 5.02 22.13
N THR A 539 -12.96 5.79 23.14
CA THR A 539 -13.71 5.26 24.30
C THR A 539 -15.15 4.90 23.94
N GLN A 540 -15.81 4.09 24.76
CA GLN A 540 -17.23 3.77 24.52
C GLN A 540 -18.13 5.01 24.49
N ALA A 541 -17.86 5.99 25.37
CA ALA A 541 -18.56 7.28 25.34
C ALA A 541 -18.30 8.04 24.03
N GLY A 542 -17.04 8.05 23.56
CA GLY A 542 -16.67 8.61 22.27
C GLY A 542 -17.41 7.94 21.11
N PHE A 543 -17.44 6.60 21.08
CA PHE A 543 -18.15 5.83 20.05
C PHE A 543 -19.66 6.09 20.06
N ASN A 544 -20.29 6.15 21.23
CA ASN A 544 -21.72 6.47 21.34
C ASN A 544 -22.01 7.91 20.85
N ALA A 545 -21.09 8.85 21.07
CA ALA A 545 -21.20 10.20 20.54
C ALA A 545 -21.03 10.27 19.02
N LEU A 546 -20.42 9.24 18.39
CA LEU A 546 -20.33 9.10 16.93
C LEU A 546 -21.65 8.60 16.29
N GLY A 547 -22.77 8.47 17.01
CA GLY A 547 -24.01 7.85 16.51
C GLY A 547 -24.58 8.35 15.16
N ASN A 548 -24.14 9.52 14.67
CA ASN A 548 -24.48 10.09 13.36
C ASN A 548 -23.31 10.10 12.35
N LEU A 549 -22.24 9.33 12.59
CA LEU A 549 -21.06 9.32 11.74
C LEU A 549 -21.43 8.84 10.34
N LYS A 550 -21.22 9.70 9.35
CA LYS A 550 -21.40 9.36 7.94
C LYS A 550 -20.09 8.83 7.36
N PRO A 551 -20.13 7.80 6.52
CA PRO A 551 -18.95 7.35 5.80
C PRO A 551 -18.39 8.45 4.87
N GLU A 552 -17.08 8.40 4.62
CA GLU A 552 -16.44 9.29 3.65
C GLU A 552 -16.96 9.00 2.25
N GLN A 553 -17.22 10.05 1.47
CA GLN A 553 -17.64 9.94 0.07
C GLN A 553 -16.84 10.90 -0.81
N SER A 554 -16.68 10.54 -2.08
CA SER A 554 -16.05 11.39 -3.09
C SER A 554 -16.81 11.35 -4.41
N ASP A 555 -17.07 12.53 -4.97
CA ASP A 555 -17.48 12.70 -6.36
C ASP A 555 -16.25 13.17 -7.16
N THR A 556 -15.85 12.38 -8.16
CA THR A 556 -14.70 12.68 -9.01
C THR A 556 -15.15 12.91 -10.44
N TYR A 557 -14.70 14.01 -11.02
CA TYR A 557 -14.88 14.38 -12.41
C TYR A 557 -13.51 14.48 -13.06
N GLU A 558 -13.34 13.92 -14.24
CA GLU A 558 -12.10 14.06 -15.00
C GLU A 558 -12.36 14.16 -16.50
N ALA A 559 -11.45 14.83 -17.18
CA ALA A 559 -11.43 14.92 -18.63
C ALA A 559 -9.98 15.07 -19.10
N GLY A 560 -9.67 14.50 -20.26
CA GLY A 560 -8.33 14.57 -20.80
C GLY A 560 -8.24 14.13 -22.24
N THR A 561 -7.00 14.12 -22.74
CA THR A 561 -6.67 13.60 -24.05
C THR A 561 -5.43 12.74 -23.99
N ARG A 562 -5.38 11.74 -24.87
CA ARG A 562 -4.22 10.90 -25.14
C ARG A 562 -3.86 11.05 -26.60
N PHE A 563 -2.57 11.07 -26.90
CA PHE A 563 -2.10 11.16 -28.27
C PHE A 563 -0.87 10.29 -28.48
N ARG A 564 -0.74 9.79 -29.72
CA ARG A 564 0.41 9.05 -30.21
C ARG A 564 0.73 9.57 -31.61
N SER A 565 1.92 10.16 -31.77
CA SER A 565 2.38 10.73 -33.04
C SER A 565 3.83 10.31 -33.27
N GLY A 566 4.03 9.37 -34.20
CA GLY A 566 5.35 8.83 -34.52
C GLY A 566 6.06 8.26 -33.28
N ILE A 567 7.15 8.91 -32.88
CA ILE A 567 8.00 8.54 -31.74
C ILE A 567 7.45 8.97 -30.37
N PHE A 568 6.42 9.83 -30.35
CA PHE A 568 5.90 10.44 -29.12
C PHE A 568 4.54 9.86 -28.74
N THR A 569 4.39 9.53 -27.45
CA THR A 569 3.12 9.14 -26.83
C THR A 569 2.94 9.96 -25.57
N GLY A 570 1.74 10.47 -25.30
CA GLY A 570 1.50 11.23 -24.09
C GLY A 570 0.02 11.40 -23.76
N SER A 571 -0.24 11.99 -22.61
CA SER A 571 -1.57 12.37 -22.17
C SER A 571 -1.54 13.61 -21.29
N ILE A 572 -2.67 14.30 -21.27
CA ILE A 572 -2.95 15.40 -20.35
C ILE A 572 -4.38 15.23 -19.84
N ALA A 573 -4.57 15.39 -18.54
CA ALA A 573 -5.86 15.26 -17.88
C ALA A 573 -6.03 16.34 -16.82
N ALA A 574 -7.25 16.81 -16.64
CA ALA A 574 -7.66 17.64 -15.53
C ALA A 574 -8.72 16.90 -14.71
N TYR A 575 -8.70 17.12 -13.40
CA TYR A 575 -9.67 16.51 -12.49
C TYR A 575 -10.21 17.52 -11.47
N TYR A 576 -11.41 17.22 -10.99
CA TYR A 576 -12.07 17.88 -9.88
C TYR A 576 -12.65 16.80 -8.95
N VAL A 577 -12.34 16.90 -7.66
CA VAL A 577 -12.80 15.98 -6.62
C VAL A 577 -13.47 16.78 -5.52
N ASP A 578 -14.69 16.40 -5.19
CA ASP A 578 -15.42 16.91 -4.03
C ASP A 578 -15.62 15.78 -3.01
N PHE A 579 -14.96 15.90 -1.86
CA PHE A 579 -15.13 14.97 -0.74
C PHE A 579 -16.17 15.48 0.23
N ARG A 580 -16.97 14.54 0.73
CA ARG A 580 -17.93 14.76 1.80
C ARG A 580 -17.60 13.86 2.98
N ASN A 581 -17.85 14.38 4.18
CA ASN A 581 -17.72 13.66 5.44
C ASN A 581 -16.28 13.19 5.75
N ARG A 582 -15.25 13.94 5.35
CA ARG A 582 -13.84 13.59 5.61
C ARG A 582 -13.61 13.31 7.09
N LEU A 583 -12.92 12.23 7.42
CA LEU A 583 -12.54 11.90 8.79
C LEU A 583 -11.09 12.33 9.04
N LEU A 584 -10.87 13.15 10.07
CA LEU A 584 -9.52 13.43 10.57
C LEU A 584 -9.30 12.74 11.91
N ALA A 585 -8.09 12.22 12.07
CA ALA A 585 -7.56 11.68 13.31
C ALA A 585 -6.48 12.62 13.83
N TYR A 586 -6.56 12.97 15.12
CA TYR A 586 -5.55 13.77 15.80
C TYR A 586 -4.75 12.91 16.74
N SER A 587 -3.43 12.93 16.59
CA SER A 587 -2.51 12.25 17.50
C SER A 587 -2.35 13.04 18.80
N VAL A 588 -2.24 12.33 19.92
CA VAL A 588 -2.16 12.92 21.27
C VAL A 588 -1.00 12.30 22.04
N GLY A 589 -0.12 13.12 22.60
CA GLY A 589 1.07 12.66 23.35
C GLY A 589 2.14 12.01 22.47
N SER A 590 3.04 11.26 23.10
CA SER A 590 4.11 10.54 22.40
C SER A 590 3.53 9.33 21.65
N GLY A 591 3.99 9.09 20.41
CA GLY A 591 3.49 8.01 19.54
C GLY A 591 3.58 6.62 20.19
N ILE A 592 4.61 6.41 21.02
CA ILE A 592 4.85 5.15 21.74
C ILE A 592 3.80 4.88 22.84
N GLN A 593 3.02 5.87 23.30
CA GLN A 593 1.95 5.61 24.26
C GLN A 593 0.74 4.97 23.57
N GLY A 594 0.61 5.20 22.26
CA GLY A 594 -0.50 4.71 21.43
C GLY A 594 -1.86 5.17 21.96
N ASN A 595 -1.92 6.42 22.43
CA ASN A 595 -3.14 7.07 22.90
C ASN A 595 -4.20 7.06 21.79
N PRO A 596 -5.49 6.81 22.12
CA PRO A 596 -6.55 6.84 21.13
C PRO A 596 -6.58 8.18 20.40
N PRO A 597 -6.55 8.20 19.05
CA PRO A 597 -6.67 9.44 18.32
C PRO A 597 -8.06 10.03 18.49
N ILE A 598 -8.16 11.36 18.48
CA ILE A 598 -9.47 12.01 18.45
C ILE A 598 -9.96 11.95 17.00
N LEU A 599 -11.05 11.22 16.75
CA LEU A 599 -11.69 11.18 15.45
C LEU A 599 -12.76 12.26 15.34
N GLN A 600 -12.75 13.02 14.25
CA GLN A 600 -13.76 14.02 13.94
C GLN A 600 -14.13 13.96 12.47
N ASN A 601 -15.41 14.14 12.18
CA ASN A 601 -15.86 14.44 10.84
C ASN A 601 -15.61 15.94 10.57
N VAL A 602 -14.78 16.24 9.59
CA VAL A 602 -14.29 17.60 9.32
C VAL A 602 -14.96 18.24 8.13
N GLY A 603 -16.05 17.65 7.63
CA GLY A 603 -16.80 18.18 6.50
C GLY A 603 -16.13 17.88 5.16
N GLY A 604 -15.93 18.90 4.33
CA GLY A 604 -15.50 18.74 2.94
C GLY A 604 -14.00 18.92 2.68
N VAL A 605 -13.51 18.25 1.63
CA VAL A 605 -12.21 18.54 1.01
C VAL A 605 -12.46 18.75 -0.48
N ARG A 606 -11.87 19.80 -1.07
CA ARG A 606 -11.92 20.04 -2.51
C ARG A 606 -10.54 19.90 -3.09
N SER A 607 -10.40 19.06 -4.11
CA SER A 607 -9.15 18.90 -4.86
C SER A 607 -9.40 19.17 -6.34
N TYR A 608 -8.51 19.91 -6.98
CA TYR A 608 -8.47 20.01 -8.44
C TYR A 608 -7.03 20.03 -8.90
N GLY A 609 -6.80 19.52 -10.11
CA GLY A 609 -5.44 19.35 -10.59
C GLY A 609 -5.36 19.08 -12.08
N VAL A 610 -4.12 19.10 -12.56
CA VAL A 610 -3.75 18.78 -13.94
C VAL A 610 -2.58 17.81 -13.89
N GLU A 611 -2.67 16.75 -14.67
CA GLU A 611 -1.67 15.70 -14.81
C GLU A 611 -1.27 15.61 -16.28
N ALA A 612 0.04 15.59 -16.55
CA ALA A 612 0.58 15.42 -17.88
C ALA A 612 1.68 14.35 -17.85
N THR A 613 1.73 13.51 -18.88
CA THR A 613 2.79 12.54 -19.09
C THR A 613 3.14 12.47 -20.57
N GLY A 614 4.40 12.25 -20.86
CA GLY A 614 4.90 12.11 -22.22
C GLY A 614 6.12 11.22 -22.26
N GLN A 615 6.21 10.41 -23.30
CA GLN A 615 7.37 9.58 -23.58
C GLN A 615 7.73 9.66 -25.06
N ILE A 616 9.04 9.66 -25.31
CA ILE A 616 9.62 9.55 -26.64
C ILE A 616 10.44 8.26 -26.74
N LYS A 617 10.32 7.60 -27.88
CA LYS A 617 11.16 6.46 -28.25
C LYS A 617 12.00 6.85 -29.46
N LEU A 618 13.29 7.02 -29.25
CA LEU A 618 14.22 7.35 -30.31
C LEU A 618 14.77 6.07 -30.94
N PRO A 619 15.16 6.09 -32.22
CA PRO A 619 15.96 5.03 -32.81
C PRO A 619 17.24 4.77 -31.99
N ASN A 620 17.81 3.57 -32.13
CA ASN A 620 19.07 3.16 -31.48
C ASN A 620 18.99 2.95 -29.96
N GLY A 621 17.80 2.64 -29.42
CA GLY A 621 17.65 2.19 -28.04
C GLY A 621 17.49 3.29 -26.99
N PHE A 622 17.42 4.57 -27.40
CA PHE A 622 17.17 5.67 -26.46
C PHE A 622 15.68 5.90 -26.20
N GLY A 623 15.33 6.11 -24.94
CA GLY A 623 13.99 6.52 -24.52
C GLY A 623 14.07 7.71 -23.58
N ALA A 624 13.01 8.52 -23.55
CA ALA A 624 12.83 9.49 -22.48
C ALA A 624 11.36 9.55 -22.07
N PHE A 625 11.15 9.80 -20.79
CA PHE A 625 9.85 9.91 -20.14
C PHE A 625 9.83 11.15 -19.25
N ALA A 626 8.71 11.85 -19.21
CA ALA A 626 8.48 12.94 -18.29
C ALA A 626 7.03 12.95 -17.82
N SER A 627 6.82 13.26 -16.54
CA SER A 627 5.50 13.45 -15.95
C SER A 627 5.48 14.68 -15.06
N TYR A 628 4.32 15.31 -14.98
CA TYR A 628 4.06 16.46 -14.13
C TYR A 628 2.64 16.38 -13.57
N ALA A 629 2.49 16.71 -12.30
CA ALA A 629 1.19 16.83 -11.66
C ALA A 629 1.12 18.07 -10.79
N TYR A 630 0.08 18.87 -11.03
CA TYR A 630 -0.35 19.95 -10.18
C TYR A 630 -1.60 19.53 -9.40
N ASN A 631 -1.60 19.71 -8.07
CA ASN A 631 -2.71 19.36 -7.19
C ASN A 631 -2.96 20.47 -6.15
N ASP A 632 -4.13 21.09 -6.14
CA ASP A 632 -4.57 21.99 -5.07
C ASP A 632 -5.70 21.32 -4.27
N SER A 633 -5.34 20.72 -3.14
CA SER A 633 -6.27 20.06 -2.21
C SER A 633 -6.43 20.88 -0.93
N ARG A 634 -7.67 21.26 -0.58
CA ARG A 634 -7.96 22.15 0.56
C ARG A 634 -9.13 21.66 1.41
N TYR A 635 -9.00 21.85 2.72
CA TYR A 635 -10.12 21.70 3.66
C TYR A 635 -11.18 22.78 3.43
N ARG A 636 -12.46 22.41 3.51
CA ARG A 636 -13.59 23.31 3.23
C ARG A 636 -14.25 23.85 4.50
N ASP A 637 -14.04 23.18 5.62
CA ASP A 637 -14.67 23.51 6.89
C ASP A 637 -13.65 23.61 8.02
N ASN A 638 -14.05 24.33 9.07
CA ASN A 638 -13.34 24.32 10.34
C ASN A 638 -13.89 23.21 11.22
N VAL A 639 -13.03 22.65 12.07
CA VAL A 639 -13.42 21.60 13.02
C VAL A 639 -13.70 22.22 14.37
N PHE A 640 -14.85 21.87 14.95
CA PHE A 640 -15.27 22.36 16.25
C PHE A 640 -15.40 21.19 17.21
N VAL A 641 -15.00 21.40 18.47
CA VAL A 641 -15.33 20.51 19.58
C VAL A 641 -16.20 21.25 20.59
N VAL A 642 -16.96 20.48 21.36
CA VAL A 642 -17.72 21.02 22.49
C VAL A 642 -16.79 21.03 23.69
N ASP A 643 -16.55 22.22 24.25
CA ASP A 643 -15.81 22.36 25.49
C ASP A 643 -16.61 21.70 26.63
N PRO A 644 -16.03 20.73 27.36
CA PRO A 644 -16.77 19.95 28.34
C PRO A 644 -17.22 20.77 29.56
N LEU A 645 -16.55 21.89 29.87
CA LEU A 645 -16.86 22.73 31.03
C LEU A 645 -17.89 23.81 30.69
N THR A 646 -17.76 24.44 29.54
CA THR A 646 -18.60 25.57 29.12
C THR A 646 -19.74 25.18 28.19
N GLN A 647 -19.72 23.95 27.66
CA GLN A 647 -20.65 23.43 26.65
C GLN A 647 -20.71 24.27 25.36
N GLN A 648 -19.73 25.14 25.12
CA GLN A 648 -19.63 25.96 23.92
C GLN A 648 -18.87 25.24 22.81
N LYS A 649 -19.24 25.54 21.55
CA LYS A 649 -18.47 25.10 20.38
C LYS A 649 -17.23 25.97 20.26
N VAL A 650 -16.06 25.34 20.35
CA VAL A 650 -14.76 25.98 20.17
C VAL A 650 -14.02 25.34 18.99
N LEU A 651 -13.15 26.10 18.33
CA LEU A 651 -12.28 25.54 17.29
C LEU A 651 -11.39 24.46 17.91
N LEU A 652 -11.38 23.28 17.29
CA LEU A 652 -10.50 22.21 17.71
C LEU A 652 -9.03 22.65 17.55
N GLY A 653 -8.25 22.54 18.63
CA GLY A 653 -6.87 23.03 18.67
C GLY A 653 -6.73 24.55 18.67
N GLY A 654 -7.84 25.30 18.71
CA GLY A 654 -7.87 26.76 18.76
C GLY A 654 -7.46 27.45 17.44
N VAL A 655 -7.39 26.73 16.32
CA VAL A 655 -6.92 27.29 15.03
C VAL A 655 -7.86 26.85 13.89
N PRO A 656 -8.26 27.77 12.98
CA PRO A 656 -9.04 27.39 11.81
C PRO A 656 -8.20 26.63 10.78
N ILE A 657 -8.82 25.62 10.16
CA ILE A 657 -8.19 24.80 9.11
C ILE A 657 -8.86 24.98 7.74
N LYS A 658 -9.98 25.70 7.66
CA LYS A 658 -10.65 26.02 6.40
C LYS A 658 -9.68 26.73 5.45
N ASP A 659 -9.73 26.33 4.18
CA ASP A 659 -8.89 26.80 3.07
C ASP A 659 -7.38 26.48 3.21
N LYS A 660 -6.97 25.77 4.27
CA LYS A 660 -5.62 25.21 4.41
C LYS A 660 -5.43 24.02 3.47
N THR A 661 -4.19 23.84 3.00
CA THR A 661 -3.79 22.71 2.18
C THR A 661 -3.82 21.43 3.02
N VAL A 662 -4.37 20.36 2.44
CA VAL A 662 -4.40 19.04 3.08
C VAL A 662 -2.97 18.59 3.42
N VAL A 663 -2.79 18.03 4.62
CA VAL A 663 -1.48 17.52 5.06
C VAL A 663 -0.95 16.46 4.10
N ASP A 664 0.37 16.46 3.91
CA ASP A 664 1.08 15.56 2.98
C ASP A 664 0.56 15.57 1.52
N ALA A 665 -0.14 16.64 1.09
CA ALA A 665 -0.54 16.84 -0.30
C ALA A 665 0.41 17.83 -1.00
N PRO A 666 1.51 17.38 -1.63
CA PRO A 666 2.38 18.26 -2.41
C PRO A 666 1.60 18.90 -3.57
N ARG A 667 1.87 20.18 -3.84
CA ARG A 667 1.20 20.89 -4.95
C ARG A 667 1.76 20.53 -6.31
N ASN A 668 3.06 20.28 -6.39
CA ASN A 668 3.76 19.95 -7.62
C ASN A 668 4.58 18.69 -7.40
N ILE A 669 4.42 17.74 -8.30
CA ILE A 669 5.27 16.55 -8.47
C ILE A 669 5.72 16.54 -9.93
N ALA A 670 7.00 16.27 -10.17
CA ALA A 670 7.50 16.04 -11.51
C ALA A 670 8.50 14.88 -11.49
N SER A 671 8.44 14.04 -12.50
CA SER A 671 9.42 12.96 -12.70
C SER A 671 9.94 13.01 -14.13
N GLY A 672 11.21 12.70 -14.32
CA GLY A 672 11.83 12.60 -15.63
C GLY A 672 12.80 11.43 -15.67
N GLU A 673 12.86 10.71 -16.79
CA GLU A 673 13.76 9.58 -16.98
C GLU A 673 14.30 9.58 -18.40
N VAL A 674 15.58 9.27 -18.55
CA VAL A 674 16.21 8.93 -19.82
C VAL A 674 16.73 7.51 -19.72
N THR A 675 16.43 6.69 -20.72
CA THR A 675 16.83 5.29 -20.81
C THR A 675 17.66 5.05 -22.06
N TYR A 676 18.55 4.07 -21.97
CA TYR A 676 19.27 3.50 -23.09
C TYR A 676 19.20 1.99 -22.97
N ASP A 677 18.89 1.29 -24.05
CA ASP A 677 18.79 -0.16 -24.05
C ASP A 677 19.19 -0.74 -25.40
N SER A 678 20.20 -1.60 -25.39
CA SER A 678 20.76 -2.30 -26.55
C SER A 678 21.09 -3.76 -26.17
N ASP A 679 21.47 -4.58 -27.14
CA ASP A 679 21.80 -5.99 -26.87
C ASP A 679 22.96 -6.16 -25.85
N LEU A 680 23.90 -5.21 -25.81
CA LEU A 680 25.08 -5.27 -24.94
C LEU A 680 24.97 -4.35 -23.73
N PHE A 681 24.52 -3.11 -23.89
CA PHE A 681 24.50 -2.11 -22.83
C PHE A 681 23.10 -1.60 -22.56
N PHE A 682 22.81 -1.34 -21.29
CA PHE A 682 21.59 -0.65 -20.89
C PHE A 682 21.90 0.33 -19.76
N GLY A 683 21.01 1.30 -19.58
CA GLY A 683 21.11 2.23 -18.49
C GLY A 683 19.91 3.15 -18.38
N ARG A 684 19.82 3.83 -17.25
CA ARG A 684 18.85 4.88 -17.00
C ARG A 684 19.40 5.95 -16.09
N ILE A 685 18.86 7.15 -16.22
CA ILE A 685 18.96 8.21 -15.22
C ILE A 685 17.58 8.80 -15.02
N GLY A 686 17.15 8.89 -13.76
CA GLY A 686 15.85 9.39 -13.36
C GLY A 686 15.98 10.52 -12.35
N ALA A 687 15.05 11.47 -12.40
CA ALA A 687 14.90 12.56 -11.44
C ALA A 687 13.45 12.60 -10.93
N ASN A 688 13.29 12.79 -9.62
CA ASN A 688 11.98 12.96 -8.97
C ASN A 688 11.96 14.23 -8.13
N TYR A 689 11.13 15.19 -8.53
CA TYR A 689 10.88 16.44 -7.83
C TYR A 689 9.55 16.38 -7.07
N MET A 690 9.59 16.93 -5.85
CA MET A 690 8.42 17.10 -5.01
C MET A 690 8.48 18.46 -4.31
N SER A 691 7.41 19.23 -4.43
CA SER A 691 7.29 20.51 -3.72
C SER A 691 7.10 20.36 -2.21
N LYS A 692 7.13 21.49 -1.50
CA LYS A 692 6.90 21.59 -0.04
C LYS A 692 5.63 20.84 0.40
N ARG A 693 5.68 20.21 1.58
CA ARG A 693 4.55 19.48 2.19
C ARG A 693 4.33 19.92 3.62
N TYR A 694 3.06 20.10 4.00
CA TYR A 694 2.67 20.43 5.37
C TYR A 694 2.40 19.17 6.18
N PHE A 695 2.72 19.20 7.47
CA PHE A 695 2.47 18.10 8.40
C PHE A 695 1.63 18.50 9.62
N THR A 696 1.09 19.72 9.60
CA THR A 696 0.07 20.18 10.55
C THR A 696 -1.17 20.67 9.80
N TYR A 697 -2.33 20.46 10.40
CA TYR A 697 -3.60 20.86 9.79
C TYR A 697 -3.76 22.37 9.62
N SER A 698 -3.16 23.18 10.51
CA SER A 698 -3.11 24.65 10.38
C SER A 698 -2.12 25.15 9.32
N ASN A 699 -1.26 24.26 8.80
CA ASN A 699 -0.15 24.53 7.88
C ASN A 699 0.93 25.47 8.44
N ASP A 700 1.12 25.51 9.77
CA ASP A 700 2.21 26.25 10.41
C ASP A 700 3.57 25.55 10.30
N GLN A 701 3.58 24.21 10.18
CA GLN A 701 4.79 23.41 10.00
C GLN A 701 4.82 22.69 8.64
N SER A 702 6.01 22.64 8.04
CA SER A 702 6.21 22.03 6.72
C SER A 702 7.65 21.54 6.54
N VAL A 703 7.84 20.62 5.60
CA VAL A 703 9.17 20.22 5.12
C VAL A 703 9.43 20.79 3.73
N PRO A 704 10.67 21.20 3.42
CA PRO A 704 11.00 21.80 2.13
C PRO A 704 10.85 20.80 0.98
N GLY A 705 10.75 21.32 -0.25
CA GLY A 705 10.76 20.50 -1.45
C GLY A 705 12.12 19.83 -1.70
N ARG A 706 12.14 18.81 -2.55
CA ARG A 706 13.33 18.02 -2.90
C ARG A 706 13.37 17.65 -4.37
N VAL A 707 14.58 17.38 -4.86
CA VAL A 707 14.84 16.64 -6.11
C VAL A 707 15.77 15.50 -5.77
N LEU A 708 15.42 14.28 -6.16
CA LEU A 708 16.27 13.09 -6.01
C LEU A 708 16.66 12.58 -7.40
N PHE A 709 17.89 12.11 -7.53
CA PHE A 709 18.43 11.52 -8.76
C PHE A 709 18.84 10.08 -8.49
N ASP A 710 18.34 9.17 -9.32
CA ASP A 710 18.68 7.74 -9.30
C ASP A 710 19.21 7.34 -10.68
N ALA A 711 20.15 6.40 -10.76
CA ALA A 711 20.65 5.90 -12.03
C ALA A 711 21.03 4.42 -11.96
N SER A 712 21.00 3.76 -13.10
CA SER A 712 21.49 2.40 -13.26
C SER A 712 22.26 2.30 -14.58
N ILE A 713 23.33 1.52 -14.63
CA ILE A 713 24.05 1.16 -15.86
C ILE A 713 24.38 -0.32 -15.81
N GLY A 714 24.30 -1.01 -16.93
CA GLY A 714 24.59 -2.43 -16.98
C GLY A 714 25.04 -2.92 -18.34
N VAL A 715 25.56 -4.15 -18.32
CA VAL A 715 26.06 -4.88 -19.47
C VAL A 715 25.46 -6.28 -19.50
N ARG A 716 25.11 -6.75 -20.70
CA ARG A 716 24.61 -8.09 -20.99
C ARG A 716 25.65 -8.86 -21.77
N PHE A 717 25.98 -10.07 -21.32
CA PHE A 717 26.93 -10.92 -22.03
C PHE A 717 26.52 -12.38 -21.93
N ALA A 718 26.93 -13.17 -22.91
CA ALA A 718 26.76 -14.62 -22.89
C ALA A 718 27.93 -15.27 -22.15
N VAL A 719 27.62 -16.26 -21.30
CA VAL A 719 28.62 -17.19 -20.75
C VAL A 719 28.43 -18.57 -21.39
N ALA A 720 29.23 -19.57 -20.99
CA ALA A 720 29.20 -20.91 -21.60
C ALA A 720 27.78 -21.48 -21.76
N GLY A 721 27.47 -21.96 -22.96
CA GLY A 721 26.15 -22.47 -23.34
C GLY A 721 25.13 -21.37 -23.66
N ASP A 722 25.56 -20.22 -24.19
CA ASP A 722 24.74 -19.05 -24.57
C ASP A 722 23.86 -18.48 -23.46
N ARG A 723 24.19 -18.79 -22.19
CA ARG A 723 23.46 -18.29 -21.02
C ARG A 723 23.67 -16.79 -20.90
N LYS A 724 22.57 -16.04 -20.91
CA LYS A 724 22.60 -14.59 -20.75
C LYS A 724 22.81 -14.22 -19.29
N VAL A 725 23.79 -13.36 -19.06
CA VAL A 725 24.12 -12.78 -17.76
C VAL A 725 24.07 -11.28 -17.88
N GLU A 726 23.43 -10.63 -16.91
CA GLU A 726 23.39 -9.18 -16.78
C GLU A 726 24.13 -8.76 -15.52
N LEU A 727 25.07 -7.83 -15.66
CA LEU A 727 25.70 -7.14 -14.55
C LEU A 727 25.22 -5.69 -14.54
N GLN A 728 24.69 -5.24 -13.41
CA GLN A 728 24.12 -3.91 -13.25
C GLN A 728 24.74 -3.21 -12.03
N LEU A 729 25.13 -1.94 -12.21
CA LEU A 729 25.48 -1.02 -11.14
C LEU A 729 24.35 0.00 -11.02
N SER A 730 23.80 0.16 -9.83
CA SER A 730 22.68 1.06 -9.57
C SER A 730 22.97 1.96 -8.38
N GLY A 731 22.51 3.21 -8.42
CA GLY A 731 22.67 4.18 -7.35
C GLY A 731 21.39 4.98 -7.12
N THR A 732 21.08 5.22 -5.86
CA THR A 732 19.94 6.05 -5.42
C THR A 732 20.44 7.31 -4.72
N ASN A 733 19.67 8.39 -4.81
CA ASN A 733 20.01 9.70 -4.22
C ASN A 733 21.45 10.13 -4.55
N LEU A 734 21.81 10.12 -5.85
CA LEU A 734 23.20 10.29 -6.33
C LEU A 734 23.88 11.59 -5.88
N LEU A 735 23.08 12.64 -5.64
CA LEU A 735 23.55 13.94 -5.16
C LEU A 735 23.65 14.03 -3.63
N ASP A 736 23.43 12.92 -2.93
CA ASP A 736 23.50 12.79 -1.47
C ASP A 736 22.66 13.85 -0.74
N LYS A 737 21.45 14.10 -1.26
CA LYS A 737 20.54 15.10 -0.70
C LYS A 737 20.06 14.60 0.67
N GLN A 738 20.16 15.43 1.70
CA GLN A 738 19.42 15.25 2.94
C GLN A 738 17.99 15.77 2.78
N TYR A 739 17.00 14.95 3.12
CA TYR A 739 15.58 15.28 2.96
C TYR A 739 14.71 14.53 3.96
N ILE A 740 13.48 15.01 4.15
CA ILE A 740 12.44 14.26 4.84
C ILE A 740 11.73 13.38 3.81
N ALA A 741 11.85 12.07 3.98
CA ALA A 741 11.18 11.10 3.13
C ALA A 741 9.71 11.03 3.50
N THR A 742 9.42 10.52 4.70
CA THR A 742 8.08 10.21 5.16
C THR A 742 7.57 11.23 6.16
N ILE A 743 6.28 11.57 6.02
CA ILE A 743 5.54 12.42 6.94
C ILE A 743 4.30 11.66 7.44
N GLY A 744 3.94 11.85 8.70
CA GLY A 744 2.70 11.32 9.25
C GLY A 744 2.86 9.91 9.82
N SER A 745 4.08 9.47 10.16
CA SER A 745 4.33 8.15 10.74
C SER A 745 3.60 7.95 12.05
N ASN A 746 3.57 8.97 12.91
CA ASN A 746 2.77 9.02 14.13
C ASN A 746 1.53 9.91 13.99
N GLY A 747 1.02 10.08 12.76
CA GLY A 747 -0.12 10.94 12.45
C GLY A 747 0.19 12.44 12.52
N PHE A 748 -0.86 13.25 12.42
CA PHE A 748 -0.78 14.71 12.27
C PHE A 748 -1.39 15.43 13.47
N THR A 749 -0.84 16.59 13.80
CA THR A 749 -1.33 17.48 14.86
C THR A 749 -1.95 18.74 14.25
N GLN A 750 -2.68 19.50 15.08
CA GLN A 750 -3.30 20.75 14.65
C GLN A 750 -2.27 21.83 14.30
N LYS A 751 -1.24 21.97 15.14
CA LYS A 751 -0.18 22.98 15.06
C LYS A 751 1.06 22.48 15.78
N GLY A 752 2.20 23.12 15.53
CA GLY A 752 3.47 22.83 16.19
C GLY A 752 4.15 21.57 15.68
N ASP A 753 5.43 21.44 16.04
CA ASP A 753 6.26 20.30 15.66
C ASP A 753 5.84 19.02 16.41
N ASN A 754 6.05 17.86 15.80
CA ASN A 754 5.78 16.55 16.41
C ASN A 754 6.66 15.45 15.78
N GLN A 755 6.86 14.36 16.53
CA GLN A 755 7.68 13.22 16.09
C GLN A 755 6.96 12.36 15.05
N THR A 756 6.91 12.82 13.79
CA THR A 756 6.15 12.18 12.70
C THR A 756 6.90 12.15 11.36
N LEU A 757 8.20 12.49 11.40
CA LEU A 757 9.05 12.61 10.23
C LEU A 757 10.08 11.48 10.19
N LEU A 758 10.25 10.85 9.04
CA LEU A 758 11.39 9.97 8.79
C LEU A 758 12.28 10.60 7.72
N VAL A 759 13.55 10.75 8.06
CA VAL A 759 14.61 11.22 7.18
C VAL A 759 14.89 10.18 6.08
N GLY A 760 15.25 10.64 4.88
CA GLY A 760 15.56 9.77 3.75
C GLY A 760 16.97 9.19 3.78
N ALA A 761 17.17 8.03 3.16
CA ALA A 761 18.49 7.43 3.02
C ALA A 761 19.47 8.38 2.27
N PRO A 762 20.76 8.40 2.66
CA PRO A 762 21.80 9.06 1.90
C PRO A 762 22.01 8.35 0.55
N ARG A 763 23.01 8.78 -0.22
CA ARG A 763 23.40 8.05 -1.43
C ARG A 763 23.72 6.58 -1.12
N GLN A 764 23.09 5.66 -1.84
CA GLN A 764 23.37 4.22 -1.76
C GLN A 764 23.70 3.66 -3.15
N VAL A 765 24.56 2.65 -3.21
CA VAL A 765 25.07 2.03 -4.44
C VAL A 765 25.01 0.51 -4.31
N PHE A 766 24.57 -0.15 -5.38
CA PHE A 766 24.32 -1.60 -5.43
C PHE A 766 24.87 -2.19 -6.72
N VAL A 767 25.39 -3.42 -6.62
CA VAL A 767 25.79 -4.24 -7.76
C VAL A 767 24.87 -5.45 -7.82
N SER A 768 24.29 -5.71 -8.97
CA SER A 768 23.37 -6.81 -9.21
C SER A 768 23.87 -7.70 -10.33
N LEU A 769 23.71 -9.01 -10.13
CA LEU A 769 23.98 -10.06 -11.13
C LEU A 769 22.69 -10.82 -11.39
N LYS A 770 22.21 -10.81 -12.64
CA LYS A 770 21.01 -11.52 -13.06
C LYS A 770 21.37 -12.56 -14.11
N THR A 771 20.71 -13.71 -14.08
CA THR A 771 20.80 -14.70 -15.16
C THR A 771 19.54 -15.54 -15.22
N GLY A 772 19.21 -16.02 -16.42
CA GLY A 772 18.11 -16.92 -16.64
C GLY A 772 18.41 -17.84 -17.82
N PHE A 773 18.03 -19.11 -17.72
CA PHE A 773 18.14 -20.09 -18.79
C PHE A 773 17.07 -21.16 -18.69
#